data_AF-A0A3M0J2A8-F1
#
_entry.id   AF-A0A3M0J2A8-F1
#
_cell.length_a   1.000
_cell.length_b   1.000
_cell.length_c   1.000
_cell.angle_alpha   90.00
_cell.angle_beta   90.00
_cell.angle_gamma   90.00
#
_symmetry.space_group_name_H-M   'P 1'
#
loop_
_entity.id
_entity.type
_entity.pdbx_description
1 polymer ?
#
loop_
_entity_poly.entity_id
_entity_poly.type
_entity_poly.pdbx_seq_one_letter_code
_entity_poly.pdbx_strand_id
1 'polypeptide(L)'
;MDLEEAADLGVQPTTSTHPAAPSAPTIASSPADPTSPTGPSSCKKSRKKKKAAETREAAQEGGDEAAGRVDAIEGLTQAGHRALALGSGQEAVGFFRKALLLSRDTVSPQLHRACAFNLGAAYVETGKPKKGLEFLLQSQPSEMESRDHLGSLYFSVGAAHEGLRDFPKALECFEKVAGHGGAAQAGGRAGTCVQMGCCYLGMREPARAARCFLDAAQAYAAAESPEAAAVALSRASGSMLQSRRFRAAEIAGVLARCRSFCETIPDPALRGNAAPRPFALRALGSGSHGRFSSLPPGKLYNDIGLGYSQLHIFSLAAESFELALGLCGAEPRRDRRREAALLQNLGAAHNARRSFGTALGWHRRAAALHGALGNRRAQGQCFGNLAYACSQLGNHGAAAESYLHALQAFRDSGDLQGQWQACEGLGAACFHLGDPQKAIRHYQEALILLSHCQDSPRAAHKRVVLKLTDAIQHRLRLSHFSYQGSWASTPALEEAQAIDQELFTEYKFSVDQLMELAGLSCATAIAKAYPPSSFTTSQPAVLVVCGPGNNGGDGLVCARHLKMFGYQPTVYYPKRPSKPLFEGLITQCKKMDIPFLPEFPAEAAFIDELYGLVVDAIFGFSFKGAVREPFGSILSTLERVTVPIASIDIPSGESWLRCQRKVPGQRGPSRSLVSGLVAGWDVEKGKADGLQPDMLISLTAPKKAAMHFTGRYHFLGGRFVPAALQEKYALNLPAYPGTDCVLQLT
;
A
#
# COMPACT_ATOMS: atom_id res chain seq x y z
N MET A 1 -4.68 40.57 23.03
CA MET A 1 -3.89 40.81 24.26
C MET A 1 -2.42 40.52 24.03
N ASP A 2 -1.62 41.40 23.41
CA ASP A 2 -1.94 42.52 22.49
C ASP A 2 -0.65 43.13 21.91
N LEU A 3 -0.72 43.67 20.67
CA LEU A 3 0.09 44.73 20.04
C LEU A 3 1.63 44.49 19.93
N GLU A 4 2.30 44.66 18.77
CA GLU A 4 2.58 45.89 17.97
C GLU A 4 3.51 46.89 18.72
N GLU A 5 4.53 47.52 18.11
CA GLU A 5 4.76 47.83 16.68
C GLU A 5 6.28 47.83 16.27
N ALA A 6 6.63 48.51 15.16
CA ALA A 6 7.88 48.50 14.37
C ALA A 6 9.12 49.21 15.03
N ALA A 7 10.29 49.46 14.42
CA ALA A 7 10.81 49.45 13.02
C ALA A 7 12.38 49.41 13.04
N ASP A 8 13.25 49.46 12.01
CA ASP A 8 13.23 49.49 10.51
C ASP A 8 14.67 49.09 10.00
N LEU A 9 14.98 49.30 8.71
CA LEU A 9 16.30 49.27 8.00
C LEU A 9 16.83 47.85 7.65
N GLY A 10 17.01 47.45 6.39
CA GLY A 10 16.81 48.09 5.07
C GLY A 10 17.26 47.12 3.94
N VAL A 11 17.39 47.45 2.65
CA VAL A 11 17.17 48.71 1.90
C VAL A 11 16.33 48.37 0.62
N GLN A 12 16.52 49.02 -0.54
CA GLN A 12 15.46 49.16 -1.58
C GLN A 12 15.91 48.92 -3.05
N PRO A 13 14.97 48.59 -3.98
CA PRO A 13 15.20 48.34 -5.42
C PRO A 13 15.29 49.61 -6.29
N THR A 14 15.48 49.47 -7.61
CA THR A 14 15.67 50.58 -8.58
C THR A 14 14.50 50.78 -9.57
N THR A 15 14.42 51.97 -10.18
CA THR A 15 13.20 52.52 -10.83
C THR A 15 13.44 53.17 -12.21
N SER A 16 12.37 53.77 -12.77
CA SER A 16 12.16 54.25 -14.15
C SER A 16 12.74 55.63 -14.52
N THR A 17 12.75 55.96 -15.83
CA THR A 17 12.94 57.34 -16.36
C THR A 17 11.93 57.73 -17.46
N HIS A 18 11.75 59.05 -17.61
CA HIS A 18 10.93 59.85 -18.56
C HIS A 18 11.71 61.19 -18.80
N PRO A 19 11.35 62.21 -19.66
CA PRO A 19 9.99 62.63 -20.08
C PRO A 19 9.84 63.33 -21.49
N ALA A 20 8.67 63.96 -21.71
CA ALA A 20 8.41 65.23 -22.45
C ALA A 20 8.27 65.28 -24.00
N ALA A 21 7.59 66.35 -24.46
CA ALA A 21 7.31 66.81 -25.83
C ALA A 21 7.24 68.37 -25.85
N PRO A 22 7.26 69.10 -27.00
CA PRO A 22 5.98 69.53 -27.63
C PRO A 22 6.02 69.93 -29.15
N SER A 23 4.88 70.47 -29.62
CA SER A 23 4.66 71.47 -30.71
C SER A 23 4.72 71.10 -32.22
N ALA A 24 4.07 71.95 -33.03
CA ALA A 24 3.94 71.95 -34.49
C ALA A 24 4.12 73.41 -35.01
N PRO A 25 4.34 73.67 -36.33
CA PRO A 25 3.22 73.78 -37.30
C PRO A 25 3.60 73.48 -38.77
N THR A 26 2.71 73.73 -39.75
CA THR A 26 2.89 74.63 -40.95
C THR A 26 1.68 74.48 -41.92
N ILE A 27 1.39 75.50 -42.74
CA ILE A 27 0.22 75.61 -43.65
C ILE A 27 0.71 75.99 -45.08
N ALA A 28 -0.03 75.56 -46.12
CA ALA A 28 -0.39 76.28 -47.36
C ALA A 28 -0.12 75.53 -48.69
N SER A 29 -1.17 75.37 -49.51
CA SER A 29 -1.35 76.11 -50.79
C SER A 29 -2.61 75.65 -51.57
N SER A 30 -3.10 76.53 -52.46
CA SER A 30 -4.36 76.45 -53.25
C SER A 30 -4.01 76.34 -54.77
N PRO A 31 -4.88 76.58 -55.80
CA PRO A 31 -6.32 76.94 -55.84
C PRO A 31 -7.20 76.31 -56.98
N ALA A 32 -8.43 76.83 -57.11
CA ALA A 32 -9.21 77.11 -58.34
C ALA A 32 -10.03 76.01 -59.08
N ASP A 33 -11.37 76.05 -58.90
CA ASP A 33 -12.38 76.65 -59.82
C ASP A 33 -12.42 76.36 -61.34
N PRO A 34 -13.57 76.58 -62.03
CA PRO A 34 -14.97 76.47 -61.60
C PRO A 34 -15.91 75.85 -62.69
N THR A 35 -17.22 75.74 -62.44
CA THR A 35 -18.30 76.32 -63.29
C THR A 35 -19.72 76.01 -62.76
N SER A 36 -20.66 76.92 -63.05
CA SER A 36 -22.11 76.72 -63.01
C SER A 36 -22.72 77.18 -64.34
N PRO A 37 -24.03 76.97 -64.60
CA PRO A 37 -24.95 78.11 -64.47
C PRO A 37 -26.36 77.74 -63.96
N THR A 38 -27.30 78.70 -64.05
CA THR A 38 -28.63 78.73 -63.41
C THR A 38 -29.80 78.66 -64.41
N GLY A 39 -31.03 78.40 -63.94
CA GLY A 39 -32.25 78.46 -64.76
C GLY A 39 -33.54 78.00 -64.04
N PRO A 40 -34.67 78.75 -64.05
CA PRO A 40 -35.84 78.43 -63.21
C PRO A 40 -37.18 78.12 -63.95
N SER A 41 -38.17 77.69 -63.13
CA SER A 41 -39.62 78.00 -63.22
C SER A 41 -40.64 76.98 -63.78
N SER A 42 -41.92 77.31 -63.53
CA SER A 42 -43.18 76.76 -64.08
C SER A 42 -43.90 75.61 -63.33
N CYS A 43 -45.20 75.45 -63.63
CA CYS A 43 -46.23 75.02 -62.67
C CYS A 43 -46.72 73.56 -62.79
N LYS A 44 -47.06 73.01 -61.61
CA LYS A 44 -48.19 72.10 -61.32
C LYS A 44 -49.16 71.78 -62.49
N LYS A 45 -49.17 70.53 -62.99
CA LYS A 45 -50.33 69.57 -62.98
C LYS A 45 -50.21 68.44 -64.04
N SER A 46 -49.53 67.34 -63.70
CA SER A 46 -49.71 66.03 -64.38
C SER A 46 -49.53 64.81 -63.45
N ARG A 47 -49.54 65.03 -62.13
CA ARG A 47 -49.59 63.95 -61.11
C ARG A 47 -50.93 63.19 -61.19
N LYS A 48 -50.97 62.02 -61.83
CA LYS A 48 -51.64 60.82 -61.25
C LYS A 48 -51.48 59.48 -61.99
N LYS A 49 -51.11 59.42 -63.28
CA LYS A 49 -51.06 58.13 -64.03
C LYS A 49 -49.69 57.47 -64.20
N LYS A 50 -48.56 58.20 -64.22
CA LYS A 50 -47.22 57.58 -64.31
C LYS A 50 -46.70 57.05 -62.96
N LYS A 51 -46.87 57.85 -61.89
CA LYS A 51 -46.50 57.52 -60.50
C LYS A 51 -47.39 56.46 -59.81
N ALA A 52 -47.92 55.52 -60.59
CA ALA A 52 -48.67 54.34 -60.16
C ALA A 52 -48.19 53.06 -60.88
N ALA A 53 -47.45 53.20 -61.99
CA ALA A 53 -46.61 52.16 -62.57
C ALA A 53 -45.26 52.13 -61.83
N GLU A 54 -44.58 53.28 -61.77
CA GLU A 54 -43.28 53.45 -61.07
C GLU A 54 -43.35 53.08 -59.57
N THR A 55 -44.52 53.17 -58.94
CA THR A 55 -44.75 52.79 -57.53
C THR A 55 -45.35 51.39 -57.37
N ARG A 56 -45.58 50.67 -58.47
CA ARG A 56 -45.78 49.22 -58.48
C ARG A 56 -44.46 48.53 -58.79
N GLU A 57 -43.73 48.99 -59.80
CA GLU A 57 -42.37 48.51 -60.13
C GLU A 57 -41.46 48.65 -58.91
N ALA A 58 -41.28 49.84 -58.32
CA ALA A 58 -40.44 49.98 -57.12
C ALA A 58 -40.95 49.23 -55.87
N ALA A 59 -42.25 48.87 -55.81
CA ALA A 59 -42.81 48.05 -54.73
C ALA A 59 -42.69 46.54 -55.01
N GLN A 60 -42.47 46.16 -56.26
CA GLN A 60 -42.31 44.79 -56.73
C GLN A 60 -40.82 44.44 -56.84
N GLU A 61 -39.96 45.35 -57.30
CA GLU A 61 -38.50 45.31 -57.12
C GLU A 61 -38.13 45.25 -55.63
N GLY A 62 -38.75 46.11 -54.80
CA GLY A 62 -38.58 46.05 -53.34
C GLY A 62 -39.17 44.78 -52.70
N GLY A 63 -40.13 44.12 -53.37
CA GLY A 63 -40.68 42.82 -52.98
C GLY A 63 -39.76 41.66 -53.35
N ASP A 64 -39.20 41.68 -54.56
CA ASP A 64 -38.27 40.69 -55.10
C ASP A 64 -36.90 40.78 -54.42
N GLU A 65 -36.42 41.99 -54.08
CA GLU A 65 -35.27 42.16 -53.17
C GLU A 65 -35.55 41.61 -51.77
N ALA A 66 -36.75 41.84 -51.21
CA ALA A 66 -37.10 41.30 -49.90
C ALA A 66 -37.20 39.77 -49.92
N ALA A 67 -37.79 39.19 -50.97
CA ALA A 67 -37.86 37.75 -51.20
C ALA A 67 -36.46 37.14 -51.36
N GLY A 68 -35.62 37.70 -52.25
CA GLY A 68 -34.24 37.23 -52.47
C GLY A 68 -33.36 37.34 -51.23
N ARG A 69 -33.61 38.30 -50.32
CA ARG A 69 -32.97 38.36 -49.00
C ARG A 69 -33.44 37.25 -48.06
N VAL A 70 -34.74 36.91 -48.06
CA VAL A 70 -35.27 35.77 -47.29
C VAL A 70 -34.69 34.45 -47.81
N ASP A 71 -34.69 34.23 -49.13
CA ASP A 71 -34.10 33.05 -49.77
C ASP A 71 -32.59 32.92 -49.44
N ALA A 72 -31.86 34.04 -49.40
CA ALA A 72 -30.45 34.05 -48.99
C ALA A 72 -30.27 33.71 -47.51
N ILE A 73 -31.16 34.18 -46.62
CA ILE A 73 -31.16 33.84 -45.18
C ILE A 73 -31.48 32.35 -44.99
N GLU A 74 -32.45 31.80 -45.72
CA GLU A 74 -32.76 30.37 -45.68
C GLU A 74 -31.60 29.53 -46.23
N GLY A 75 -31.03 29.89 -47.38
CA GLY A 75 -29.88 29.19 -47.97
C GLY A 75 -28.66 29.15 -47.04
N LEU A 76 -28.36 30.26 -46.36
CA LEU A 76 -27.33 30.34 -45.32
C LEU A 76 -27.68 29.51 -44.08
N THR A 77 -28.94 29.51 -43.66
CA THR A 77 -29.42 28.72 -42.51
C THR A 77 -29.32 27.21 -42.81
N GLN A 78 -29.75 26.78 -44.00
CA GLN A 78 -29.56 25.41 -44.50
C GLN A 78 -28.09 25.04 -44.68
N ALA A 79 -27.21 25.98 -45.05
CA ALA A 79 -25.77 25.74 -45.07
C ALA A 79 -25.20 25.55 -43.65
N GLY A 80 -25.64 26.37 -42.67
CA GLY A 80 -25.29 26.24 -41.27
C GLY A 80 -25.70 24.90 -40.66
N HIS A 81 -26.95 24.46 -40.88
CA HIS A 81 -27.41 23.14 -40.40
C HIS A 81 -26.67 21.97 -41.07
N ARG A 82 -26.35 22.07 -42.37
CA ARG A 82 -25.48 21.09 -43.05
C ARG A 82 -24.07 21.05 -42.44
N ALA A 83 -23.48 22.21 -42.11
CA ALA A 83 -22.19 22.28 -41.43
C ALA A 83 -22.24 21.67 -40.01
N LEU A 84 -23.30 21.85 -39.23
CA LEU A 84 -23.49 21.17 -37.94
C LEU A 84 -23.61 19.64 -38.10
N ALA A 85 -24.36 19.17 -39.09
CA ALA A 85 -24.53 17.75 -39.40
C ALA A 85 -23.21 17.08 -39.80
N LEU A 86 -22.34 17.80 -40.53
CA LEU A 86 -20.97 17.37 -40.86
C LEU A 86 -19.97 17.54 -39.69
N GLY A 87 -20.31 18.33 -38.67
CA GLY A 87 -19.46 18.61 -37.52
C GLY A 87 -18.53 19.82 -37.66
N SER A 88 -18.62 20.57 -38.75
CA SER A 88 -17.92 21.84 -38.97
C SER A 88 -18.50 22.99 -38.14
N GLY A 89 -18.48 22.88 -36.80
CA GLY A 89 -19.16 23.83 -35.91
C GLY A 89 -18.74 25.30 -36.09
N GLN A 90 -17.46 25.59 -36.38
CA GLN A 90 -17.03 26.97 -36.65
C GLN A 90 -17.52 27.50 -38.01
N GLU A 91 -17.67 26.63 -39.03
CA GLU A 91 -18.26 27.01 -40.31
C GLU A 91 -19.76 27.29 -40.16
N ALA A 92 -20.46 26.47 -39.38
CA ALA A 92 -21.87 26.68 -39.03
C ALA A 92 -22.10 28.03 -38.34
N VAL A 93 -21.29 28.35 -37.32
CA VAL A 93 -21.28 29.70 -36.70
C VAL A 93 -21.02 30.79 -37.73
N GLY A 94 -20.14 30.56 -38.71
CA GLY A 94 -19.91 31.47 -39.83
C GLY A 94 -21.14 31.70 -40.71
N PHE A 95 -21.87 30.64 -41.07
CA PHE A 95 -23.10 30.74 -41.87
C PHE A 95 -24.24 31.40 -41.08
N PHE A 96 -24.51 30.97 -39.85
CA PHE A 96 -25.57 31.57 -39.03
C PHE A 96 -25.28 33.03 -38.67
N ARG A 97 -24.01 33.43 -38.52
CA ARG A 97 -23.65 34.84 -38.32
C ARG A 97 -23.94 35.70 -39.54
N LYS A 98 -23.81 35.17 -40.77
CA LYS A 98 -24.23 35.86 -42.00
C LYS A 98 -25.76 35.97 -42.09
N ALA A 99 -26.49 34.90 -41.78
CA ALA A 99 -27.96 34.92 -41.73
C ALA A 99 -28.50 35.92 -40.68
N LEU A 100 -27.89 35.98 -39.49
CA LEU A 100 -28.28 36.94 -38.45
C LEU A 100 -27.98 38.40 -38.86
N LEU A 101 -26.93 38.65 -39.64
CA LEU A 101 -26.65 40.00 -40.15
C LEU A 101 -27.69 40.42 -41.20
N LEU A 102 -27.98 39.56 -42.18
CA LEU A 102 -28.96 39.86 -43.24
C LEU A 102 -30.39 40.02 -42.70
N SER A 103 -30.78 39.27 -41.67
CA SER A 103 -32.14 39.37 -41.10
C SER A 103 -32.41 40.69 -40.35
N ARG A 104 -31.39 41.48 -40.00
CA ARG A 104 -31.57 42.81 -39.36
C ARG A 104 -32.31 43.79 -40.26
N ASP A 105 -32.10 43.66 -41.57
CA ASP A 105 -32.65 44.55 -42.60
C ASP A 105 -33.92 43.96 -43.25
N THR A 106 -34.63 43.09 -42.51
CA THR A 106 -35.89 42.45 -42.95
C THR A 106 -37.06 42.85 -42.05
N VAL A 107 -38.27 42.84 -42.61
CA VAL A 107 -39.51 43.24 -41.90
C VAL A 107 -40.05 42.12 -40.97
N SER A 108 -39.27 41.06 -40.71
CA SER A 108 -39.70 39.91 -39.91
C SER A 108 -38.88 39.74 -38.62
N PRO A 109 -39.39 40.22 -37.47
CA PRO A 109 -38.80 39.93 -36.16
C PRO A 109 -38.70 38.43 -35.87
N GLN A 110 -39.60 37.62 -36.44
CA GLN A 110 -39.59 36.16 -36.32
C GLN A 110 -38.38 35.53 -37.01
N LEU A 111 -38.08 35.95 -38.25
CA LEU A 111 -36.90 35.48 -38.98
C LEU A 111 -35.61 35.91 -38.27
N HIS A 112 -35.58 37.13 -37.71
CA HIS A 112 -34.44 37.60 -36.93
C HIS A 112 -34.24 36.80 -35.63
N ARG A 113 -35.31 36.52 -34.87
CA ARG A 113 -35.26 35.66 -33.68
C ARG A 113 -34.81 34.23 -34.01
N ALA A 114 -35.26 33.65 -35.11
CA ALA A 114 -34.82 32.32 -35.57
C ALA A 114 -33.32 32.30 -35.92
N CYS A 115 -32.82 33.35 -36.58
CA CYS A 115 -31.38 33.50 -36.84
C CYS A 115 -30.56 33.64 -35.54
N ALA A 116 -31.08 34.38 -34.55
CA ALA A 116 -30.42 34.57 -33.26
C ALA A 116 -30.38 33.26 -32.45
N PHE A 117 -31.48 32.49 -32.46
CA PHE A 117 -31.54 31.16 -31.86
C PHE A 117 -30.50 30.22 -32.47
N ASN A 118 -30.47 30.10 -33.80
CA ASN A 118 -29.55 29.21 -34.51
C ASN A 118 -28.07 29.58 -34.27
N LEU A 119 -27.72 30.88 -34.30
CA LEU A 119 -26.37 31.32 -33.97
C LEU A 119 -26.03 31.07 -32.49
N GLY A 120 -26.98 31.30 -31.58
CA GLY A 120 -26.81 31.07 -30.15
C GLY A 120 -26.56 29.61 -29.83
N ALA A 121 -27.38 28.70 -30.35
CA ALA A 121 -27.21 27.25 -30.22
C ALA A 121 -25.85 26.80 -30.78
N ALA A 122 -25.46 27.25 -31.98
CA ALA A 122 -24.16 26.94 -32.56
C ALA A 122 -22.97 27.46 -31.73
N TYR A 123 -23.12 28.59 -31.02
CA TYR A 123 -22.10 29.05 -30.06
C TYR A 123 -22.04 28.19 -28.78
N VAL A 124 -23.17 27.65 -28.29
CA VAL A 124 -23.16 26.67 -27.19
C VAL A 124 -22.45 25.38 -27.64
N GLU A 125 -22.85 24.80 -28.77
CA GLU A 125 -22.25 23.57 -29.31
C GLU A 125 -20.75 23.71 -29.62
N THR A 126 -20.29 24.90 -29.98
CA THR A 126 -18.86 25.19 -30.22
C THR A 126 -18.07 25.59 -28.97
N GLY A 127 -18.61 25.35 -27.76
CA GLY A 127 -17.90 25.56 -26.50
C GLY A 127 -17.74 27.04 -26.11
N LYS A 128 -18.61 27.92 -26.61
CA LYS A 128 -18.62 29.36 -26.32
C LYS A 128 -19.94 29.77 -25.61
N PRO A 129 -20.34 29.09 -24.51
CA PRO A 129 -21.71 29.17 -23.97
C PRO A 129 -22.13 30.56 -23.52
N LYS A 130 -21.20 31.42 -23.04
CA LYS A 130 -21.51 32.83 -22.72
C LYS A 130 -22.07 33.59 -23.95
N LYS A 131 -21.38 33.47 -25.10
CA LYS A 131 -21.82 34.10 -26.35
C LYS A 131 -23.06 33.42 -26.92
N GLY A 132 -23.21 32.12 -26.70
CA GLY A 132 -24.45 31.40 -27.02
C GLY A 132 -25.66 31.98 -26.27
N LEU A 133 -25.54 32.14 -24.95
CA LEU A 133 -26.59 32.72 -24.10
C LEU A 133 -26.94 34.16 -24.51
N GLU A 134 -25.94 34.98 -24.84
CA GLU A 134 -26.13 36.36 -25.32
C GLU A 134 -27.07 36.42 -26.56
N PHE A 135 -26.98 35.48 -27.50
CA PHE A 135 -27.88 35.41 -28.67
C PHE A 135 -29.18 34.63 -28.40
N LEU A 136 -29.16 33.58 -27.57
CA LEU A 136 -30.37 32.83 -27.22
C LEU A 136 -31.39 33.72 -26.48
N LEU A 137 -30.93 34.61 -25.60
CA LEU A 137 -31.82 35.57 -24.91
C LEU A 137 -32.47 36.58 -25.86
N GLN A 138 -31.86 36.88 -27.02
CA GLN A 138 -32.45 37.72 -28.06
C GLN A 138 -33.56 37.01 -28.85
N SER A 139 -33.67 35.68 -28.74
CA SER A 139 -34.64 34.86 -29.48
C SER A 139 -35.95 34.56 -28.72
N GLN A 140 -36.18 35.22 -27.57
CA GLN A 140 -37.41 35.00 -26.79
C GLN A 140 -38.68 35.40 -27.57
N PRO A 141 -39.72 34.55 -27.60
CA PRO A 141 -40.95 34.81 -28.34
C PRO A 141 -41.80 35.91 -27.69
N SER A 142 -42.70 36.49 -28.47
CA SER A 142 -43.81 37.30 -27.96
C SER A 142 -45.01 36.40 -27.64
N GLU A 143 -45.90 36.82 -26.73
CA GLU A 143 -46.90 35.98 -26.02
C GLU A 143 -47.86 35.13 -26.89
N MET A 144 -47.93 35.37 -28.20
CA MET A 144 -48.80 34.65 -29.15
C MET A 144 -48.09 33.61 -30.04
N GLU A 145 -46.80 33.33 -29.85
CA GLU A 145 -46.03 32.43 -30.74
C GLU A 145 -46.01 30.96 -30.30
N SER A 146 -45.66 30.06 -31.23
CA SER A 146 -45.84 28.60 -31.08
C SER A 146 -45.09 27.98 -29.89
N ARG A 147 -45.81 27.19 -29.10
CA ARG A 147 -45.33 26.48 -27.90
C ARG A 147 -44.15 25.52 -28.16
N ASP A 148 -43.99 25.01 -29.38
CA ASP A 148 -42.99 24.00 -29.69
C ASP A 148 -41.57 24.58 -29.85
N HIS A 149 -41.47 25.84 -30.28
CA HIS A 149 -40.20 26.55 -30.37
C HIS A 149 -39.62 26.84 -28.98
N LEU A 150 -40.51 27.12 -28.01
CA LEU A 150 -40.15 27.48 -26.64
C LEU A 150 -39.44 26.34 -25.89
N GLY A 151 -39.80 25.08 -26.15
CA GLY A 151 -39.06 23.91 -25.63
C GLY A 151 -37.62 23.81 -26.14
N SER A 152 -37.40 24.07 -27.44
CA SER A 152 -36.05 24.07 -28.04
C SER A 152 -35.19 25.24 -27.54
N LEU A 153 -35.83 26.40 -27.29
CA LEU A 153 -35.19 27.55 -26.66
C LEU A 153 -34.75 27.24 -25.23
N TYR A 154 -35.64 26.73 -24.37
CA TYR A 154 -35.29 26.38 -23.00
C TYR A 154 -34.21 25.30 -22.92
N PHE A 155 -34.22 24.29 -23.81
CA PHE A 155 -33.13 23.30 -23.87
C PHE A 155 -31.78 23.94 -24.20
N SER A 156 -31.74 24.83 -25.20
CA SER A 156 -30.51 25.50 -25.63
C SER A 156 -29.97 26.48 -24.57
N VAL A 157 -30.87 27.21 -23.88
CA VAL A 157 -30.52 28.09 -22.75
C VAL A 157 -30.03 27.27 -21.55
N GLY A 158 -30.68 26.13 -21.25
CA GLY A 158 -30.23 25.21 -20.21
C GLY A 158 -28.84 24.66 -20.48
N ALA A 159 -28.54 24.26 -21.72
CA ALA A 159 -27.21 23.84 -22.15
C ALA A 159 -26.16 24.97 -22.08
N ALA A 160 -26.56 26.22 -22.32
CA ALA A 160 -25.69 27.38 -22.12
C ALA A 160 -25.34 27.57 -20.64
N HIS A 161 -26.31 27.47 -19.72
CA HIS A 161 -26.06 27.53 -18.29
C HIS A 161 -25.25 26.32 -17.76
N GLU A 162 -25.47 25.11 -18.31
CA GLU A 162 -24.67 23.91 -17.99
C GLU A 162 -23.20 24.09 -18.39
N GLY A 163 -22.93 24.59 -19.59
CA GLY A 163 -21.59 24.96 -20.05
C GLY A 163 -20.96 26.14 -19.29
N LEU A 164 -21.75 27.00 -18.67
CA LEU A 164 -21.30 28.04 -17.71
C LEU A 164 -21.15 27.52 -16.27
N ARG A 165 -21.53 26.26 -16.00
CA ARG A 165 -21.58 25.61 -14.68
C ARG A 165 -22.59 26.24 -13.70
N ASP A 166 -23.56 26.97 -14.22
CA ASP A 166 -24.71 27.56 -13.52
C ASP A 166 -25.84 26.51 -13.41
N PHE A 167 -25.52 25.38 -12.79
CA PHE A 167 -26.36 24.17 -12.77
C PHE A 167 -27.79 24.40 -12.26
N PRO A 168 -28.08 25.28 -11.26
CA PRO A 168 -29.46 25.54 -10.85
C PRO A 168 -30.32 26.16 -11.97
N LYS A 169 -29.80 27.14 -12.72
CA LYS A 169 -30.55 27.72 -13.85
C LYS A 169 -30.63 26.78 -15.04
N ALA A 170 -29.62 25.94 -15.25
CA ALA A 170 -29.67 24.87 -16.24
C ALA A 170 -30.83 23.91 -15.96
N LEU A 171 -30.96 23.42 -14.71
CA LEU A 171 -32.07 22.58 -14.26
C LEU A 171 -33.42 23.28 -14.41
N GLU A 172 -33.55 24.53 -13.96
CA GLU A 172 -34.80 25.32 -14.11
C GLU A 172 -35.24 25.44 -15.58
N CYS A 173 -34.28 25.57 -16.51
CA CYS A 173 -34.57 25.59 -17.94
C CYS A 173 -34.97 24.20 -18.46
N PHE A 174 -34.26 23.13 -18.07
CA PHE A 174 -34.61 21.76 -18.49
C PHE A 174 -35.96 21.29 -17.94
N GLU A 175 -36.35 21.70 -16.73
CA GLU A 175 -37.68 21.43 -16.17
C GLU A 175 -38.79 22.12 -17.00
N LYS A 176 -38.55 23.33 -17.50
CA LYS A 176 -39.50 24.03 -18.39
C LYS A 176 -39.65 23.35 -19.75
N VAL A 177 -38.66 22.61 -20.24
CA VAL A 177 -38.80 21.79 -21.48
C VAL A 177 -39.89 20.74 -21.31
N ALA A 178 -39.98 20.10 -20.14
CA ALA A 178 -40.96 19.05 -19.87
C ALA A 178 -42.42 19.54 -19.83
N GLY A 179 -42.65 20.86 -19.72
CA GLY A 179 -43.99 21.47 -19.77
C GLY A 179 -44.52 21.81 -21.17
N HIS A 180 -43.74 21.59 -22.24
CA HIS A 180 -44.08 22.05 -23.60
C HIS A 180 -44.28 20.89 -24.59
N GLY A 181 -45.35 20.97 -25.40
CA GLY A 181 -45.90 19.87 -26.21
C GLY A 181 -44.90 19.20 -27.15
N GLY A 182 -44.11 19.96 -27.90
CA GLY A 182 -43.09 19.44 -28.82
C GLY A 182 -42.02 18.54 -28.17
N ALA A 183 -41.85 18.57 -26.84
CA ALA A 183 -40.95 17.67 -26.12
C ALA A 183 -41.54 16.27 -25.86
N ALA A 184 -42.78 15.99 -26.28
CA ALA A 184 -43.47 14.72 -26.04
C ALA A 184 -42.88 13.52 -26.81
N GLN A 185 -42.06 13.74 -27.86
CA GLN A 185 -41.33 12.65 -28.50
C GLN A 185 -40.26 12.08 -27.56
N ALA A 186 -40.23 10.76 -27.40
CA ALA A 186 -39.44 10.08 -26.38
C ALA A 186 -37.93 10.41 -26.44
N GLY A 187 -37.34 10.59 -27.63
CA GLY A 187 -35.94 11.02 -27.80
C GLY A 187 -35.63 12.41 -27.23
N GLY A 188 -36.54 13.39 -27.36
CA GLY A 188 -36.38 14.75 -26.81
C GLY A 188 -36.44 14.77 -25.29
N ARG A 189 -37.35 13.98 -24.70
CA ARG A 189 -37.39 13.71 -23.26
C ARG A 189 -36.08 13.07 -22.79
N ALA A 190 -35.59 12.05 -23.51
CA ALA A 190 -34.35 11.34 -23.15
C ALA A 190 -33.14 12.28 -23.10
N GLY A 191 -32.95 13.13 -24.12
CA GLY A 191 -31.89 14.13 -24.16
C GLY A 191 -31.95 15.13 -23.01
N THR A 192 -33.14 15.60 -22.63
CA THR A 192 -33.34 16.49 -21.48
C THR A 192 -32.95 15.81 -20.17
N CYS A 193 -33.41 14.56 -19.95
CA CYS A 193 -33.04 13.77 -18.78
C CYS A 193 -31.52 13.52 -18.68
N VAL A 194 -30.81 13.33 -19.80
CA VAL A 194 -29.33 13.25 -19.80
C VAL A 194 -28.70 14.53 -19.26
N GLN A 195 -29.14 15.71 -19.70
CA GLN A 195 -28.51 16.97 -19.30
C GLN A 195 -28.81 17.35 -17.84
N MET A 196 -30.02 17.06 -17.34
CA MET A 196 -30.31 17.14 -15.91
C MET A 196 -29.37 16.22 -15.09
N GLY A 197 -29.09 15.02 -15.60
CA GLY A 197 -28.10 14.11 -15.03
C GLY A 197 -26.66 14.68 -15.03
N CYS A 198 -26.25 15.37 -16.09
CA CYS A 198 -24.97 16.10 -16.13
C CYS A 198 -24.89 17.20 -15.06
N CYS A 199 -25.94 18.02 -14.93
CA CYS A 199 -26.04 19.06 -13.91
C CYS A 199 -25.93 18.50 -12.48
N TYR A 200 -26.66 17.42 -12.17
CA TYR A 200 -26.56 16.78 -10.84
C TYR A 200 -25.18 16.17 -10.57
N LEU A 201 -24.48 15.62 -11.57
CA LEU A 201 -23.07 15.22 -11.38
C LEU A 201 -22.16 16.44 -11.13
N GLY A 202 -22.38 17.55 -11.83
CA GLY A 202 -21.69 18.83 -11.60
C GLY A 202 -21.89 19.39 -10.19
N MET A 203 -23.09 19.22 -9.64
CA MET A 203 -23.47 19.56 -8.25
C MET A 203 -23.02 18.52 -7.21
N ARG A 204 -22.37 17.42 -7.62
CA ARG A 204 -21.97 16.27 -6.77
C ARG A 204 -23.15 15.53 -6.11
N GLU A 205 -24.29 15.44 -6.80
CA GLU A 205 -25.49 14.71 -6.40
C GLU A 205 -25.72 13.43 -7.24
N PRO A 206 -24.83 12.42 -7.19
CA PRO A 206 -24.89 11.25 -8.06
C PRO A 206 -26.17 10.41 -7.89
N ALA A 207 -26.87 10.51 -6.74
CA ALA A 207 -28.15 9.85 -6.53
C ALA A 207 -29.32 10.48 -7.32
N ARG A 208 -29.30 11.79 -7.57
CA ARG A 208 -30.27 12.44 -8.48
C ARG A 208 -29.88 12.17 -9.93
N ALA A 209 -28.60 12.30 -10.26
CA ALA A 209 -28.07 11.99 -11.60
C ALA A 209 -28.41 10.57 -12.06
N ALA A 210 -28.24 9.57 -11.18
CA ALA A 210 -28.61 8.19 -11.44
C ALA A 210 -30.08 8.03 -11.88
N ARG A 211 -31.02 8.73 -11.24
CA ARG A 211 -32.45 8.69 -11.61
C ARG A 211 -32.66 9.28 -13.01
N CYS A 212 -32.12 10.47 -13.26
CA CYS A 212 -32.23 11.12 -14.56
C CYS A 212 -31.65 10.26 -15.71
N PHE A 213 -30.55 9.53 -15.47
CA PHE A 213 -30.03 8.58 -16.46
C PHE A 213 -30.88 7.30 -16.63
N LEU A 214 -31.59 6.84 -15.59
CA LEU A 214 -32.59 5.76 -15.71
C LEU A 214 -33.84 6.21 -16.47
N ASP A 215 -34.30 7.44 -16.25
CA ASP A 215 -35.42 8.04 -16.97
C ASP A 215 -35.06 8.26 -18.45
N ALA A 216 -33.83 8.71 -18.72
CA ALA A 216 -33.28 8.80 -20.07
C ALA A 216 -33.20 7.43 -20.76
N ALA A 217 -32.74 6.39 -20.05
CA ALA A 217 -32.67 5.04 -20.61
C ALA A 217 -34.05 4.48 -20.99
N GLN A 218 -35.07 4.70 -20.15
CA GLN A 218 -36.46 4.33 -20.46
C GLN A 218 -36.97 5.08 -21.69
N ALA A 219 -36.70 6.39 -21.76
CA ALA A 219 -37.11 7.22 -22.88
C ALA A 219 -36.38 6.88 -24.20
N TYR A 220 -35.10 6.50 -24.17
CA TYR A 220 -34.39 5.98 -25.35
C TYR A 220 -34.90 4.59 -25.79
N ALA A 221 -35.22 3.71 -24.84
CA ALA A 221 -35.83 2.41 -25.16
C ALA A 221 -37.22 2.55 -25.79
N ALA A 222 -38.04 3.49 -25.30
CA ALA A 222 -39.33 3.86 -25.90
C ALA A 222 -39.20 4.65 -27.23
N ALA A 223 -37.99 5.08 -27.59
CA ALA A 223 -37.64 5.69 -28.87
C ALA A 223 -36.90 4.70 -29.81
N GLU A 224 -36.96 3.39 -29.52
CA GLU A 224 -36.34 2.31 -30.30
C GLU A 224 -34.81 2.48 -30.52
N SER A 225 -34.11 3.16 -29.59
CA SER A 225 -32.65 3.36 -29.65
C SER A 225 -31.92 2.56 -28.55
N PRO A 226 -31.59 1.28 -28.79
CA PRO A 226 -30.95 0.42 -27.80
C PRO A 226 -29.53 0.89 -27.44
N GLU A 227 -28.79 1.49 -28.37
CA GLU A 227 -27.44 2.03 -28.13
C GLU A 227 -27.49 3.19 -27.13
N ALA A 228 -28.43 4.13 -27.31
CA ALA A 228 -28.60 5.26 -26.40
C ALA A 228 -29.15 4.81 -25.04
N ALA A 229 -30.05 3.82 -25.02
CA ALA A 229 -30.50 3.19 -23.79
C ALA A 229 -29.34 2.54 -23.02
N ALA A 230 -28.45 1.79 -23.68
CA ALA A 230 -27.26 1.18 -23.06
C ALA A 230 -26.28 2.24 -22.52
N VAL A 231 -25.96 3.28 -23.28
CA VAL A 231 -25.09 4.38 -22.81
C VAL A 231 -25.70 5.10 -21.60
N ALA A 232 -27.03 5.31 -21.58
CA ALA A 232 -27.73 5.88 -20.43
C ALA A 232 -27.70 4.95 -19.20
N LEU A 233 -27.93 3.64 -19.36
CA LEU A 233 -27.85 2.66 -18.26
C LEU A 233 -26.43 2.55 -17.69
N SER A 234 -25.39 2.62 -18.52
CA SER A 234 -23.99 2.66 -18.06
C SER A 234 -23.72 3.90 -17.19
N ARG A 235 -24.20 5.08 -17.61
CA ARG A 235 -24.09 6.32 -16.82
C ARG A 235 -24.92 6.25 -15.53
N ALA A 236 -26.08 5.60 -15.56
CA ALA A 236 -26.88 5.33 -14.38
C ALA A 236 -26.11 4.45 -13.38
N SER A 237 -25.60 3.28 -13.78
CA SER A 237 -24.88 2.37 -12.87
C SER A 237 -23.65 3.01 -12.23
N GLY A 238 -22.86 3.77 -13.00
CA GLY A 238 -21.72 4.51 -12.45
C GLY A 238 -22.12 5.55 -11.40
N SER A 239 -23.21 6.27 -11.65
CA SER A 239 -23.78 7.24 -10.70
C SER A 239 -24.37 6.56 -9.46
N MET A 240 -25.03 5.41 -9.62
CA MET A 240 -25.55 4.62 -8.49
C MET A 240 -24.41 4.15 -7.58
N LEU A 241 -23.35 3.57 -8.15
CA LEU A 241 -22.15 3.12 -7.44
C LEU A 241 -21.48 4.27 -6.67
N GLN A 242 -21.28 5.42 -7.31
CA GLN A 242 -20.71 6.61 -6.67
C GLN A 242 -21.56 7.10 -5.49
N SER A 243 -22.88 7.02 -5.60
CA SER A 243 -23.79 7.55 -4.58
C SER A 243 -23.86 6.74 -3.28
N ARG A 244 -23.57 5.43 -3.33
CA ARG A 244 -23.78 4.45 -2.23
C ARG A 244 -25.20 4.42 -1.64
N ARG A 245 -26.22 4.97 -2.34
CA ARG A 245 -27.62 5.01 -1.89
C ARG A 245 -28.53 3.94 -2.50
N PHE A 246 -28.01 3.11 -3.41
CA PHE A 246 -28.72 2.00 -4.04
C PHE A 246 -28.17 0.66 -3.56
N ARG A 247 -29.02 -0.36 -3.53
CA ARG A 247 -28.65 -1.74 -3.18
C ARG A 247 -27.89 -2.40 -4.33
N ALA A 248 -26.95 -3.28 -4.01
CA ALA A 248 -26.15 -4.00 -5.00
C ALA A 248 -27.00 -4.71 -6.07
N ALA A 249 -28.16 -5.28 -5.68
CA ALA A 249 -29.10 -5.93 -6.60
C ALA A 249 -29.74 -4.96 -7.61
N GLU A 250 -30.04 -3.71 -7.21
CA GLU A 250 -30.60 -2.70 -8.12
C GLU A 250 -29.57 -2.31 -9.18
N ILE A 251 -28.31 -2.12 -8.76
CA ILE A 251 -27.19 -1.80 -9.66
C ILE A 251 -26.91 -2.99 -10.60
N ALA A 252 -26.91 -4.22 -10.09
CA ALA A 252 -26.76 -5.43 -10.89
C ALA A 252 -27.87 -5.59 -11.95
N GLY A 253 -29.12 -5.24 -11.63
CA GLY A 253 -30.24 -5.22 -12.57
C GLY A 253 -30.18 -4.09 -13.61
N VAL A 254 -29.51 -2.97 -13.31
CA VAL A 254 -29.19 -1.91 -14.29
C VAL A 254 -28.07 -2.37 -15.23
N LEU A 255 -27.02 -3.00 -14.69
CA LEU A 255 -25.92 -3.58 -15.48
C LEU A 255 -26.40 -4.72 -16.39
N ALA A 256 -27.29 -5.59 -15.91
CA ALA A 256 -27.86 -6.69 -16.69
C ALA A 256 -28.73 -6.18 -17.85
N ARG A 257 -29.55 -5.14 -17.63
CA ARG A 257 -30.29 -4.48 -18.72
C ARG A 257 -29.34 -3.79 -19.71
N CYS A 258 -28.27 -3.16 -19.23
CA CYS A 258 -27.24 -2.55 -20.07
C CYS A 258 -26.59 -3.59 -21.01
N ARG A 259 -26.22 -4.76 -20.46
CA ARG A 259 -25.73 -5.92 -21.22
C ARG A 259 -26.75 -6.40 -22.25
N SER A 260 -28.00 -6.61 -21.84
CA SER A 260 -29.06 -7.06 -22.74
C SER A 260 -29.27 -6.12 -23.94
N PHE A 261 -29.27 -4.80 -23.73
CA PHE A 261 -29.30 -3.84 -24.85
C PHE A 261 -28.04 -3.89 -25.72
N CYS A 262 -26.86 -4.17 -25.16
CA CYS A 262 -25.64 -4.36 -25.94
C CYS A 262 -25.65 -5.66 -26.78
N GLU A 263 -26.41 -6.67 -26.36
CA GLU A 263 -26.60 -7.94 -27.09
C GLU A 263 -27.59 -7.78 -28.27
N THR A 264 -28.45 -6.76 -28.27
CA THR A 264 -29.40 -6.46 -29.37
C THR A 264 -28.85 -5.54 -30.47
N ILE A 265 -27.61 -5.05 -30.40
CA ILE A 265 -27.03 -4.13 -31.38
C ILE A 265 -26.61 -4.92 -32.65
N PRO A 266 -27.26 -4.76 -33.83
CA PRO A 266 -27.16 -5.78 -34.89
C PRO A 266 -25.90 -5.80 -35.78
N ASP A 267 -25.04 -4.78 -35.75
CA ASP A 267 -24.07 -4.53 -36.83
C ASP A 267 -22.57 -4.63 -36.42
N PRO A 268 -21.78 -5.54 -37.02
CA PRO A 268 -20.32 -5.57 -36.91
C PRO A 268 -19.61 -4.27 -37.29
N ALA A 269 -20.18 -3.41 -38.14
CA ALA A 269 -19.57 -2.15 -38.58
C ALA A 269 -19.40 -1.08 -37.48
N LEU A 270 -20.07 -1.25 -36.34
CA LEU A 270 -19.84 -0.45 -35.12
C LEU A 270 -18.53 -0.81 -34.39
N ARG A 271 -17.79 -1.83 -34.84
CA ARG A 271 -16.42 -2.14 -34.41
C ARG A 271 -15.39 -1.15 -35.00
N GLY A 272 -15.52 0.15 -34.71
CA GLY A 272 -14.43 1.12 -34.88
C GLY A 272 -14.53 2.15 -36.01
N ASN A 273 -15.72 2.40 -36.59
CA ASN A 273 -15.91 3.58 -37.45
C ASN A 273 -16.05 4.86 -36.61
N ALA A 274 -14.95 5.60 -36.46
CA ALA A 274 -14.90 6.87 -35.72
C ALA A 274 -15.44 8.06 -36.54
N ALA A 275 -16.73 8.03 -36.90
CA ALA A 275 -17.48 9.18 -37.39
C ALA A 275 -18.98 9.02 -37.07
N PRO A 276 -19.65 10.00 -36.46
CA PRO A 276 -21.11 9.97 -36.36
C PRO A 276 -21.69 10.21 -37.75
N ARG A 277 -22.24 9.16 -38.39
CA ARG A 277 -23.21 9.37 -39.47
C ARG A 277 -24.53 9.76 -38.83
N PRO A 278 -25.06 10.98 -39.03
CA PRO A 278 -26.39 11.31 -38.55
C PRO A 278 -27.39 10.46 -39.33
N PHE A 279 -28.13 9.60 -38.64
CA PHE A 279 -29.31 9.00 -39.25
C PHE A 279 -30.31 10.12 -39.52
N ALA A 280 -30.69 10.29 -40.78
CA ALA A 280 -31.41 11.48 -41.23
C ALA A 280 -32.88 11.45 -40.79
N LEU A 281 -33.15 11.90 -39.56
CA LEU A 281 -34.50 12.28 -39.17
C LEU A 281 -34.93 13.45 -40.07
N ARG A 282 -35.93 13.15 -40.90
CA ARG A 282 -36.41 13.98 -42.00
C ARG A 282 -36.94 15.31 -41.45
N ALA A 283 -36.74 16.40 -42.18
CA ALA A 283 -36.97 17.75 -41.66
C ALA A 283 -38.42 17.97 -41.16
N LEU A 284 -38.55 18.31 -39.87
CA LEU A 284 -39.43 19.34 -39.29
C LEU A 284 -39.29 19.35 -37.76
N GLY A 285 -38.93 20.50 -37.17
CA GLY A 285 -39.18 20.80 -35.75
C GLY A 285 -38.66 19.84 -34.67
N SER A 286 -37.38 19.47 -34.67
CA SER A 286 -36.76 18.73 -33.55
C SER A 286 -35.55 19.47 -32.97
N GLY A 287 -35.57 19.71 -31.65
CA GLY A 287 -34.50 20.42 -30.93
C GLY A 287 -33.14 19.70 -30.97
N SER A 288 -32.06 20.45 -30.72
CA SER A 288 -30.67 20.00 -30.78
C SER A 288 -30.43 18.76 -29.90
N HIS A 289 -30.34 17.59 -30.52
CA HIS A 289 -29.92 16.35 -29.86
C HIS A 289 -28.41 16.43 -29.59
N GLY A 290 -28.04 17.18 -28.55
CA GLY A 290 -26.66 17.41 -28.13
C GLY A 290 -25.91 16.09 -28.00
N ARG A 291 -24.79 15.96 -28.72
CA ARG A 291 -24.17 14.69 -29.15
C ARG A 291 -23.98 13.67 -28.01
N PHE A 292 -24.99 12.85 -27.78
CA PHE A 292 -24.90 11.65 -26.96
C PHE A 292 -24.12 10.60 -27.76
N SER A 293 -22.80 10.68 -27.66
CA SER A 293 -21.88 9.90 -28.49
C SER A 293 -22.09 8.41 -28.24
N SER A 294 -22.55 7.71 -29.29
CA SER A 294 -22.68 6.26 -29.33
C SER A 294 -21.33 5.62 -28.98
N LEU A 295 -21.24 5.07 -27.78
CA LEU A 295 -20.02 4.39 -27.34
C LEU A 295 -19.91 3.07 -28.13
N PRO A 296 -18.73 2.72 -28.69
CA PRO A 296 -18.58 1.43 -29.35
C PRO A 296 -18.88 0.31 -28.35
N PRO A 297 -19.57 -0.78 -28.73
CA PRO A 297 -20.02 -1.80 -27.77
C PRO A 297 -18.91 -2.34 -26.86
N GLY A 298 -17.67 -2.47 -27.35
CA GLY A 298 -16.52 -2.89 -26.54
C GLY A 298 -16.19 -1.96 -25.37
N LYS A 299 -16.54 -0.67 -25.43
CA LYS A 299 -16.43 0.24 -24.28
C LYS A 299 -17.59 0.04 -23.29
N LEU A 300 -18.82 -0.18 -23.78
CA LEU A 300 -19.97 -0.47 -22.90
C LEU A 300 -19.72 -1.74 -22.08
N TYR A 301 -19.22 -2.80 -22.71
CA TYR A 301 -18.83 -4.03 -22.00
C TYR A 301 -17.69 -3.82 -20.98
N ASN A 302 -16.72 -2.93 -21.25
CA ASN A 302 -15.73 -2.53 -20.24
C ASN A 302 -16.39 -1.84 -19.03
N ASP A 303 -17.26 -0.88 -19.28
CA ASP A 303 -17.90 -0.07 -18.24
C ASP A 303 -18.88 -0.95 -17.40
N ILE A 304 -19.55 -1.91 -18.03
CA ILE A 304 -20.34 -2.96 -17.37
C ILE A 304 -19.46 -3.87 -16.50
N GLY A 305 -18.31 -4.32 -17.02
CA GLY A 305 -17.37 -5.18 -16.29
C GLY A 305 -16.77 -4.48 -15.06
N LEU A 306 -16.44 -3.20 -15.17
CA LEU A 306 -16.03 -2.36 -14.04
C LEU A 306 -17.15 -2.23 -13.00
N GLY A 307 -18.40 -2.07 -13.44
CA GLY A 307 -19.58 -2.05 -12.58
C GLY A 307 -19.74 -3.35 -11.78
N TYR A 308 -19.71 -4.51 -12.45
CA TYR A 308 -19.77 -5.80 -11.77
C TYR A 308 -18.57 -6.05 -10.83
N SER A 309 -17.37 -5.59 -11.19
CA SER A 309 -16.19 -5.67 -10.33
C SER A 309 -16.34 -4.84 -9.04
N GLN A 310 -16.98 -3.66 -9.09
CA GLN A 310 -17.29 -2.85 -7.91
C GLN A 310 -18.41 -3.45 -7.04
N LEU A 311 -19.28 -4.28 -7.62
CA LEU A 311 -20.27 -5.09 -6.88
C LEU A 311 -19.70 -6.42 -6.37
N HIS A 312 -18.41 -6.70 -6.61
CA HIS A 312 -17.74 -7.98 -6.33
C HIS A 312 -18.34 -9.20 -7.08
N ILE A 313 -19.10 -8.97 -8.15
CA ILE A 313 -19.68 -10.01 -9.02
C ILE A 313 -18.65 -10.37 -10.11
N PHE A 314 -17.51 -10.93 -9.68
CA PHE A 314 -16.33 -11.09 -10.52
C PHE A 314 -16.51 -12.06 -11.70
N SER A 315 -17.52 -12.93 -11.68
CA SER A 315 -17.90 -13.80 -12.80
C SER A 315 -18.35 -12.98 -14.02
N LEU A 316 -19.43 -12.22 -13.87
CA LEU A 316 -19.99 -11.34 -14.90
C LEU A 316 -19.01 -10.23 -15.28
N ALA A 317 -18.15 -9.78 -14.35
CA ALA A 317 -17.07 -8.85 -14.65
C ALA A 317 -16.09 -9.43 -15.69
N ALA A 318 -15.62 -10.67 -15.48
CA ALA A 318 -14.70 -11.34 -16.41
C ALA A 318 -15.33 -11.55 -17.80
N GLU A 319 -16.55 -12.07 -17.87
CA GLU A 319 -17.31 -12.24 -19.13
C GLU A 319 -17.41 -10.91 -19.90
N SER A 320 -17.72 -9.82 -19.18
CA SER A 320 -17.85 -8.49 -19.79
C SER A 320 -16.50 -7.97 -20.31
N PHE A 321 -15.39 -8.21 -19.61
CA PHE A 321 -14.06 -7.86 -20.09
C PHE A 321 -13.60 -8.74 -21.28
N GLU A 322 -14.00 -10.01 -21.34
CA GLU A 322 -13.74 -10.90 -22.48
C GLU A 322 -14.48 -10.44 -23.73
N LEU A 323 -15.77 -10.11 -23.61
CA LEU A 323 -16.57 -9.53 -24.70
C LEU A 323 -15.98 -8.18 -25.18
N ALA A 324 -15.62 -7.30 -24.23
CA ALA A 324 -14.95 -6.04 -24.54
C ALA A 324 -13.62 -6.22 -25.28
N LEU A 325 -12.82 -7.20 -24.88
CA LEU A 325 -11.52 -7.51 -25.48
C LEU A 325 -11.66 -8.08 -26.89
N GLY A 326 -12.61 -9.00 -27.10
CA GLY A 326 -12.92 -9.56 -28.42
C GLY A 326 -13.40 -8.49 -29.42
N LEU A 327 -14.22 -7.54 -28.95
CA LEU A 327 -14.66 -6.39 -29.74
C LEU A 327 -13.52 -5.42 -30.03
N CYS A 328 -12.68 -5.09 -29.04
CA CYS A 328 -11.53 -4.18 -29.21
C CYS A 328 -10.46 -4.76 -30.15
N GLY A 329 -10.26 -6.08 -30.15
CA GLY A 329 -9.36 -6.78 -31.07
C GLY A 329 -9.79 -6.76 -32.53
N ALA A 330 -11.07 -6.44 -32.80
CA ALA A 330 -11.66 -6.39 -34.14
C ALA A 330 -11.81 -4.95 -34.69
N GLU A 331 -11.31 -3.92 -34.00
CA GLU A 331 -11.36 -2.53 -34.48
C GLU A 331 -10.27 -2.27 -35.55
N PRO A 332 -10.58 -1.68 -36.74
CA PRO A 332 -9.60 -1.35 -37.77
C PRO A 332 -8.45 -0.43 -37.30
N ARG A 333 -8.68 0.33 -36.23
CA ARG A 333 -7.65 1.07 -35.48
C ARG A 333 -7.59 0.57 -34.04
N ARG A 334 -7.11 -0.67 -33.88
CA ARG A 334 -6.92 -1.37 -32.60
C ARG A 334 -6.32 -0.48 -31.50
N ASP A 335 -7.15 -0.11 -30.54
CA ASP A 335 -6.78 0.71 -29.40
C ASP A 335 -5.96 -0.09 -28.39
N ARG A 336 -4.64 -0.12 -28.61
CA ARG A 336 -3.69 -0.84 -27.76
C ARG A 336 -3.71 -0.39 -26.30
N ARG A 337 -4.13 0.85 -25.99
CA ARG A 337 -4.25 1.35 -24.61
C ARG A 337 -5.46 0.74 -23.90
N ARG A 338 -6.60 0.68 -24.60
CA ARG A 338 -7.83 0.02 -24.11
C ARG A 338 -7.64 -1.49 -24.00
N GLU A 339 -6.97 -2.11 -24.97
CA GLU A 339 -6.60 -3.53 -24.92
C GLU A 339 -5.76 -3.85 -23.66
N ALA A 340 -4.74 -3.03 -23.36
CA ALA A 340 -3.90 -3.23 -22.18
C ALA A 340 -4.69 -3.16 -20.87
N ALA A 341 -5.56 -2.14 -20.74
CA ALA A 341 -6.44 -1.99 -19.58
C ALA A 341 -7.43 -3.16 -19.44
N LEU A 342 -7.98 -3.67 -20.54
CA LEU A 342 -8.87 -4.84 -20.55
C LEU A 342 -8.15 -6.11 -20.10
N LEU A 343 -6.92 -6.35 -20.58
CA LEU A 343 -6.08 -7.47 -20.12
C LEU A 343 -5.74 -7.36 -18.63
N GLN A 344 -5.47 -6.14 -18.12
CA GLN A 344 -5.23 -5.89 -16.70
C GLN A 344 -6.49 -6.17 -15.85
N ASN A 345 -7.65 -5.66 -16.28
CA ASN A 345 -8.93 -5.82 -15.60
C ASN A 345 -9.38 -7.29 -15.56
N LEU A 346 -9.25 -8.01 -16.67
CA LEU A 346 -9.60 -9.42 -16.77
C LEU A 346 -8.72 -10.30 -15.87
N GLY A 347 -7.40 -10.06 -15.85
CA GLY A 347 -6.50 -10.72 -14.90
C GLY A 347 -6.90 -10.46 -13.44
N ALA A 348 -7.24 -9.22 -13.10
CA ALA A 348 -7.68 -8.85 -11.75
C ALA A 348 -9.01 -9.54 -11.36
N ALA A 349 -9.96 -9.66 -12.29
CA ALA A 349 -11.20 -10.41 -12.08
C ALA A 349 -10.93 -11.91 -11.85
N HIS A 350 -10.00 -12.54 -12.59
CA HIS A 350 -9.60 -13.92 -12.35
C HIS A 350 -8.90 -14.10 -10.99
N ASN A 351 -8.02 -13.17 -10.59
CA ASN A 351 -7.42 -13.18 -9.24
C ASN A 351 -8.50 -13.11 -8.14
N ALA A 352 -9.50 -12.24 -8.29
CA ALA A 352 -10.60 -12.13 -7.35
C ALA A 352 -11.51 -13.40 -7.32
N ARG A 353 -11.66 -14.09 -8.46
CA ARG A 353 -12.28 -15.43 -8.57
C ARG A 353 -11.41 -16.58 -8.06
N ARG A 354 -10.21 -16.31 -7.51
CA ARG A 354 -9.17 -17.30 -7.16
C ARG A 354 -8.72 -18.20 -8.33
N SER A 355 -9.00 -17.78 -9.58
CA SER A 355 -8.63 -18.46 -10.82
C SER A 355 -7.20 -18.11 -11.23
N PHE A 356 -6.25 -18.27 -10.30
CA PHE A 356 -4.90 -17.68 -10.39
C PHE A 356 -4.13 -18.11 -11.64
N GLY A 357 -4.21 -19.39 -12.03
CA GLY A 357 -3.55 -19.90 -13.25
C GLY A 357 -3.98 -19.17 -14.53
N THR A 358 -5.27 -18.84 -14.66
CA THR A 358 -5.81 -18.04 -15.77
C THR A 358 -5.33 -16.59 -15.68
N ALA A 359 -5.29 -16.02 -14.47
CA ALA A 359 -4.82 -14.66 -14.23
C ALA A 359 -3.35 -14.45 -14.64
N LEU A 360 -2.49 -15.46 -14.52
CA LEU A 360 -1.09 -15.39 -14.95
C LEU A 360 -0.97 -15.01 -16.44
N GLY A 361 -1.74 -15.65 -17.31
CA GLY A 361 -1.72 -15.41 -18.75
C GLY A 361 -2.17 -13.99 -19.11
N TRP A 362 -3.22 -13.50 -18.46
CA TRP A 362 -3.75 -12.15 -18.65
C TRP A 362 -2.79 -11.07 -18.15
N HIS A 363 -2.27 -11.19 -16.92
CA HIS A 363 -1.33 -10.21 -16.37
C HIS A 363 0.00 -10.17 -17.11
N ARG A 364 0.53 -11.31 -17.58
CA ARG A 364 1.74 -11.34 -18.42
C ARG A 364 1.54 -10.61 -19.74
N ARG A 365 0.39 -10.80 -20.41
CA ARG A 365 0.02 -10.05 -21.63
C ARG A 365 -0.15 -8.55 -21.37
N ALA A 366 -0.82 -8.18 -20.28
CA ALA A 366 -1.03 -6.79 -19.88
C ALA A 366 0.31 -6.08 -19.58
N ALA A 367 1.19 -6.70 -18.79
CA ALA A 367 2.51 -6.14 -18.44
C ALA A 367 3.40 -5.92 -19.67
N ALA A 368 3.39 -6.84 -20.64
CA ALA A 368 4.11 -6.69 -21.89
C ALA A 368 3.55 -5.53 -22.74
N LEU A 369 2.22 -5.43 -22.86
CA LEU A 369 1.58 -4.39 -23.67
C LEU A 369 1.71 -2.99 -23.03
N HIS A 370 1.58 -2.87 -21.70
CA HIS A 370 1.85 -1.61 -21.00
C HIS A 370 3.32 -1.19 -21.11
N GLY A 371 4.26 -2.12 -21.06
CA GLY A 371 5.69 -1.87 -21.32
C GLY A 371 5.93 -1.31 -22.72
N ALA A 372 5.37 -1.95 -23.75
CA ALA A 372 5.45 -1.50 -25.15
C ALA A 372 4.74 -0.15 -25.42
N LEU A 373 3.92 0.33 -24.48
CA LEU A 373 3.23 1.63 -24.51
C LEU A 373 3.88 2.67 -23.59
N GLY A 374 5.01 2.35 -22.94
CA GLY A 374 5.70 3.22 -21.98
C GLY A 374 4.95 3.45 -20.66
N ASN A 375 3.82 2.77 -20.41
CA ASN A 375 3.03 2.95 -19.19
C ASN A 375 3.61 2.09 -18.05
N ARG A 376 4.76 2.55 -17.52
CA ARG A 376 5.51 1.89 -16.44
C ARG A 376 4.67 1.68 -15.18
N ARG A 377 3.80 2.63 -14.81
CA ARG A 377 2.93 2.50 -13.63
C ARG A 377 1.95 1.33 -13.75
N ALA A 378 1.23 1.22 -14.87
CA ALA A 378 0.31 0.10 -15.11
C ALA A 378 1.06 -1.22 -15.34
N GLN A 379 2.25 -1.19 -15.96
CA GLN A 379 3.13 -2.35 -16.06
C GLN A 379 3.52 -2.88 -14.66
N GLY A 380 3.89 -2.01 -13.73
CA GLY A 380 4.17 -2.38 -12.33
C GLY A 380 2.97 -3.00 -11.62
N GLN A 381 1.77 -2.44 -11.80
CA GLN A 381 0.53 -3.02 -11.26
C GLN A 381 0.24 -4.41 -11.83
N CYS A 382 0.48 -4.63 -13.13
CA CYS A 382 0.32 -5.95 -13.76
C CYS A 382 1.32 -6.96 -13.19
N PHE A 383 2.58 -6.57 -12.99
CA PHE A 383 3.59 -7.43 -12.37
C PHE A 383 3.30 -7.73 -10.89
N GLY A 384 2.80 -6.76 -10.11
CA GLY A 384 2.38 -7.00 -8.72
C GLY A 384 1.19 -7.95 -8.59
N ASN A 385 0.22 -7.87 -9.51
CA ASN A 385 -0.92 -8.80 -9.57
C ASN A 385 -0.52 -10.19 -10.11
N LEU A 386 0.46 -10.27 -11.01
CA LEU A 386 1.10 -11.51 -11.45
C LEU A 386 1.81 -12.19 -10.27
N ALA A 387 2.58 -11.43 -9.50
CA ALA A 387 3.30 -11.91 -8.33
C ALA A 387 2.37 -12.43 -7.23
N TYR A 388 1.26 -11.73 -6.97
CA TYR A 388 0.20 -12.19 -6.08
C TYR A 388 -0.36 -13.55 -6.54
N ALA A 389 -0.69 -13.69 -7.83
CA ALA A 389 -1.18 -14.95 -8.40
C ALA A 389 -0.17 -16.10 -8.25
N CYS A 390 1.12 -15.86 -8.54
CA CYS A 390 2.20 -16.83 -8.30
C CYS A 390 2.28 -17.26 -6.84
N SER A 391 2.18 -16.31 -5.90
CA SER A 391 2.25 -16.57 -4.46
C SER A 391 1.03 -17.36 -3.95
N GLN A 392 -0.17 -17.10 -4.46
CA GLN A 392 -1.38 -17.89 -4.16
C GLN A 392 -1.36 -19.30 -4.77
N LEU A 393 -0.49 -19.55 -5.75
CA LEU A 393 -0.19 -20.89 -6.31
C LEU A 393 1.01 -21.56 -5.62
N GLY A 394 1.55 -20.99 -4.53
CA GLY A 394 2.73 -21.51 -3.82
C GLY A 394 4.08 -21.31 -4.56
N ASN A 395 4.08 -20.73 -5.77
CA ASN A 395 5.30 -20.44 -6.50
C ASN A 395 5.90 -19.10 -6.05
N HIS A 396 6.46 -19.11 -4.83
CA HIS A 396 7.05 -17.93 -4.21
C HIS A 396 8.31 -17.42 -4.94
N GLY A 397 9.00 -18.28 -5.70
CA GLY A 397 10.12 -17.89 -6.57
C GLY A 397 9.67 -16.97 -7.71
N ALA A 398 8.73 -17.44 -8.54
CA ALA A 398 8.16 -16.62 -9.62
C ALA A 398 7.37 -15.40 -9.08
N ALA A 399 6.90 -15.46 -7.83
CA ALA A 399 6.34 -14.29 -7.15
C ALA A 399 7.42 -13.25 -6.84
N ALA A 400 8.58 -13.65 -6.30
CA ALA A 400 9.69 -12.74 -6.03
C ALA A 400 10.21 -12.07 -7.31
N GLU A 401 10.45 -12.83 -8.38
CA GLU A 401 10.83 -12.30 -9.71
C GLU A 401 9.80 -11.28 -10.23
N SER A 402 8.52 -11.61 -10.13
CA SER A 402 7.44 -10.72 -10.58
C SER A 402 7.35 -9.45 -9.71
N TYR A 403 7.58 -9.52 -8.39
CA TYR A 403 7.65 -8.33 -7.55
C TYR A 403 8.92 -7.50 -7.81
N LEU A 404 10.06 -8.08 -8.20
CA LEU A 404 11.25 -7.32 -8.63
C LEU A 404 10.95 -6.52 -9.92
N HIS A 405 10.29 -7.13 -10.90
CA HIS A 405 9.82 -6.42 -12.10
C HIS A 405 8.79 -5.33 -11.78
N ALA A 406 7.90 -5.56 -10.80
CA ALA A 406 6.98 -4.54 -10.32
C ALA A 406 7.72 -3.36 -9.68
N LEU A 407 8.64 -3.63 -8.74
CA LEU A 407 9.45 -2.63 -8.05
C LEU A 407 10.23 -1.76 -9.03
N GLN A 408 10.87 -2.35 -10.04
CA GLN A 408 11.58 -1.59 -11.06
C GLN A 408 10.64 -0.71 -11.88
N ALA A 409 9.50 -1.23 -12.35
CA ALA A 409 8.52 -0.44 -13.10
C ALA A 409 7.89 0.70 -12.26
N PHE A 410 7.78 0.54 -10.93
CA PHE A 410 7.36 1.60 -10.02
C PHE A 410 8.48 2.60 -9.68
N ARG A 411 9.76 2.20 -9.73
CA ARG A 411 10.91 3.12 -9.70
C ARG A 411 10.97 3.96 -10.98
N ASP A 412 10.89 3.32 -12.15
CA ASP A 412 10.82 3.97 -13.47
C ASP A 412 9.67 4.99 -13.60
N SER A 413 8.58 4.84 -12.82
CA SER A 413 7.42 5.75 -12.83
C SER A 413 7.30 6.67 -11.62
N GLY A 414 8.25 6.64 -10.68
CA GLY A 414 8.20 7.44 -9.44
C GLY A 414 7.05 7.09 -8.50
N ASP A 415 6.38 5.94 -8.68
CA ASP A 415 5.23 5.53 -7.87
C ASP A 415 5.66 4.93 -6.52
N LEU A 416 5.96 5.80 -5.55
CA LEU A 416 6.35 5.40 -4.19
C LEU A 416 5.35 4.43 -3.53
N GLN A 417 4.04 4.55 -3.84
CA GLN A 417 3.03 3.65 -3.33
C GLN A 417 3.19 2.24 -3.91
N GLY A 418 3.41 2.14 -5.22
CA GLY A 418 3.71 0.87 -5.88
C GLY A 418 5.03 0.26 -5.41
N GLN A 419 6.07 1.09 -5.18
CA GLN A 419 7.37 0.61 -4.71
C GLN A 419 7.26 -0.06 -3.34
N TRP A 420 6.64 0.56 -2.33
CA TRP A 420 6.53 -0.07 -1.01
C TRP A 420 5.65 -1.33 -1.03
N GLN A 421 4.61 -1.36 -1.86
CA GLN A 421 3.76 -2.55 -2.04
C GLN A 421 4.53 -3.72 -2.69
N ALA A 422 5.41 -3.43 -3.65
CA ALA A 422 6.30 -4.43 -4.21
C ALA A 422 7.32 -4.93 -3.17
N CYS A 423 7.87 -4.05 -2.33
CA CYS A 423 8.76 -4.44 -1.24
C CYS A 423 8.05 -5.26 -0.14
N GLU A 424 6.79 -4.98 0.21
CA GLU A 424 5.99 -5.85 1.08
C GLU A 424 5.75 -7.23 0.44
N GLY A 425 5.54 -7.26 -0.88
CA GLY A 425 5.42 -8.50 -1.67
C GLY A 425 6.70 -9.34 -1.68
N LEU A 426 7.85 -8.70 -1.91
CA LEU A 426 9.19 -9.32 -1.82
C LEU A 426 9.48 -9.84 -0.42
N GLY A 427 9.16 -9.07 0.62
CA GLY A 427 9.31 -9.50 2.01
C GLY A 427 8.55 -10.79 2.29
N ALA A 428 7.29 -10.88 1.82
CA ALA A 428 6.47 -12.08 1.98
C ALA A 428 6.99 -13.27 1.14
N ALA A 429 7.39 -13.04 -0.11
CA ALA A 429 7.94 -14.08 -0.97
C ALA A 429 9.24 -14.67 -0.42
N CYS A 430 10.20 -13.83 0.01
CA CYS A 430 11.45 -14.27 0.64
C CYS A 430 11.21 -15.03 1.95
N PHE A 431 10.23 -14.62 2.77
CA PHE A 431 9.86 -15.32 3.99
C PHE A 431 9.35 -16.75 3.70
N HIS A 432 8.44 -16.91 2.72
CA HIS A 432 7.95 -18.23 2.32
C HIS A 432 9.00 -19.08 1.59
N LEU A 433 10.04 -18.47 1.00
CA LEU A 433 11.22 -19.16 0.46
C LEU A 433 12.25 -19.57 1.52
N GLY A 434 11.98 -19.34 2.81
CA GLY A 434 12.88 -19.70 3.90
C GLY A 434 14.05 -18.72 4.12
N ASP A 435 14.04 -17.55 3.48
CA ASP A 435 15.05 -16.50 3.66
C ASP A 435 14.47 -15.30 4.43
N PRO A 436 14.38 -15.38 5.78
CA PRO A 436 13.89 -14.29 6.58
C PRO A 436 14.86 -13.10 6.59
N GLN A 437 16.13 -13.26 6.20
CA GLN A 437 17.11 -12.17 6.17
C GLN A 437 16.87 -11.23 4.98
N LYS A 438 16.56 -11.78 3.79
CA LYS A 438 16.02 -10.99 2.66
C LYS A 438 14.63 -10.45 2.99
N ALA A 439 13.79 -11.21 3.69
CA ALA A 439 12.46 -10.73 4.08
C ALA A 439 12.52 -9.46 4.96
N ILE A 440 13.36 -9.48 6.00
CA ILE A 440 13.62 -8.34 6.90
C ILE A 440 14.07 -7.12 6.09
N ARG A 441 15.04 -7.27 5.18
CA ARG A 441 15.55 -6.17 4.34
C ARG A 441 14.45 -5.52 3.51
N HIS A 442 13.61 -6.31 2.83
CA HIS A 442 12.52 -5.77 2.01
C HIS A 442 11.38 -5.16 2.84
N TYR A 443 11.08 -5.69 4.04
CA TYR A 443 10.13 -5.04 4.95
C TYR A 443 10.69 -3.72 5.52
N GLN A 444 11.99 -3.62 5.78
CA GLN A 444 12.65 -2.37 6.15
C GLN A 444 12.61 -1.34 4.99
N GLU A 445 12.92 -1.76 3.76
CA GLU A 445 12.77 -0.92 2.55
C GLU A 445 11.33 -0.43 2.37
N ALA A 446 10.34 -1.32 2.57
CA ALA A 446 8.92 -0.97 2.51
C ALA A 446 8.53 0.08 3.57
N LEU A 447 9.04 -0.01 4.81
CA LEU A 447 8.79 0.98 5.87
C LEU A 447 9.43 2.35 5.57
N ILE A 448 10.66 2.36 5.04
CA ILE A 448 11.34 3.59 4.62
C ILE A 448 10.54 4.28 3.51
N LEU A 449 10.04 3.54 2.53
CA LEU A 449 9.17 4.10 1.48
C LEU A 449 7.79 4.53 2.03
N LEU A 450 7.27 3.85 3.06
CA LEU A 450 6.00 4.19 3.71
C LEU A 450 6.01 5.51 4.48
N SER A 451 7.16 5.92 5.03
CA SER A 451 7.31 7.17 5.77
C SER A 451 7.39 8.40 4.86
N HIS A 452 7.82 8.22 3.61
CA HIS A 452 7.86 9.28 2.59
C HIS A 452 6.52 9.48 1.87
N CYS A 453 5.51 8.64 2.13
CA CYS A 453 4.16 8.79 1.59
C CYS A 453 3.33 9.73 2.47
N GLN A 454 2.89 10.88 1.93
CA GLN A 454 2.11 11.88 2.69
C GLN A 454 0.79 11.30 3.24
N ASP A 455 0.05 10.52 2.43
CA ASP A 455 -1.18 9.81 2.82
C ASP A 455 -0.91 8.36 3.30
N SER A 456 0.14 8.13 4.10
CA SER A 456 0.54 6.80 4.58
C SER A 456 -0.55 6.12 5.43
N PRO A 457 -1.18 5.01 5.00
CA PRO A 457 -2.25 4.39 5.77
C PRO A 457 -1.70 3.76 7.05
N ARG A 458 -2.17 4.21 8.23
CA ARG A 458 -1.76 3.64 9.54
C ARG A 458 -1.90 2.11 9.60
N ALA A 459 -2.90 1.55 8.92
CA ALA A 459 -3.11 0.11 8.80
C ALA A 459 -2.04 -0.61 7.95
N ALA A 460 -1.49 0.04 6.91
CA ALA A 460 -0.36 -0.49 6.15
C ALA A 460 0.92 -0.46 7.01
N HIS A 461 1.18 0.66 7.70
CA HIS A 461 2.29 0.79 8.64
C HIS A 461 2.29 -0.34 9.68
N LYS A 462 1.15 -0.55 10.37
CA LYS A 462 1.00 -1.64 11.35
C LYS A 462 1.18 -3.03 10.71
N ARG A 463 0.66 -3.27 9.50
CA ARG A 463 0.78 -4.56 8.80
C ARG A 463 2.22 -4.91 8.43
N VAL A 464 2.99 -3.95 7.90
CA VAL A 464 4.40 -4.17 7.53
C VAL A 464 5.26 -4.33 8.78
N VAL A 465 5.00 -3.58 9.86
CA VAL A 465 5.69 -3.77 11.15
C VAL A 465 5.42 -5.16 11.73
N LEU A 466 4.18 -5.66 11.70
CA LEU A 466 3.87 -7.03 12.15
C LEU A 466 4.64 -8.08 11.34
N LYS A 467 4.58 -8.01 10.01
CA LYS A 467 5.34 -8.92 9.12
C LYS A 467 6.86 -8.87 9.34
N LEU A 468 7.40 -7.68 9.64
CA LEU A 468 8.80 -7.51 10.02
C LEU A 468 9.10 -8.18 11.37
N THR A 469 8.23 -8.01 12.36
CA THR A 469 8.33 -8.72 13.65
C THR A 469 8.30 -10.24 13.45
N ASP A 470 7.38 -10.76 12.64
CA ASP A 470 7.28 -12.19 12.32
C ASP A 470 8.56 -12.70 11.63
N ALA A 471 9.11 -11.95 10.68
CA ALA A 471 10.38 -12.28 10.01
C ALA A 471 11.58 -12.23 10.96
N ILE A 472 11.63 -11.28 11.90
CA ILE A 472 12.66 -11.22 12.94
C ILE A 472 12.52 -12.40 13.91
N GLN A 473 11.32 -12.71 14.39
CA GLN A 473 11.08 -13.86 15.26
C GLN A 473 11.41 -15.18 14.57
N HIS A 474 11.07 -15.34 13.29
CA HIS A 474 11.42 -16.53 12.51
C HIS A 474 12.94 -16.63 12.28
N ARG A 475 13.64 -15.52 11.98
CA ARG A 475 15.11 -15.51 11.90
C ARG A 475 15.74 -15.89 13.22
N LEU A 476 15.21 -15.40 14.35
CA LEU A 476 15.69 -15.75 15.69
C LEU A 476 15.46 -17.24 15.99
N ARG A 477 14.28 -17.79 15.68
CA ARG A 477 14.01 -19.25 15.81
C ARG A 477 14.94 -20.07 14.93
N LEU A 478 15.15 -19.67 13.67
CA LEU A 478 16.13 -20.34 12.81
C LEU A 478 17.56 -20.22 13.34
N SER A 479 17.96 -19.10 13.98
CA SER A 479 19.28 -19.00 14.61
C SER A 479 19.42 -19.78 15.92
N HIS A 480 18.32 -20.23 16.55
CA HIS A 480 18.38 -21.28 17.58
C HIS A 480 18.51 -22.67 16.95
N PHE A 481 17.94 -22.90 15.77
CA PHE A 481 18.01 -24.19 15.04
C PHE A 481 19.31 -24.39 14.24
N SER A 482 19.98 -23.32 13.83
CA SER A 482 21.21 -23.36 13.04
C SER A 482 22.50 -23.36 13.89
N TYR A 483 22.40 -23.51 15.21
CA TYR A 483 23.56 -23.43 16.12
C TYR A 483 24.30 -24.77 16.32
N GLN A 484 24.15 -25.72 15.39
CA GLN A 484 25.00 -26.93 15.33
C GLN A 484 26.33 -26.67 14.56
N GLY A 485 26.95 -25.51 14.81
CA GLY A 485 28.03 -24.97 13.97
C GLY A 485 29.22 -24.39 14.74
N SER A 486 30.05 -25.27 15.31
CA SER A 486 31.45 -25.04 15.71
C SER A 486 31.76 -23.76 16.51
N TRP A 487 31.85 -23.88 17.84
CA TRP A 487 32.59 -22.93 18.68
C TRP A 487 34.07 -22.93 18.25
N ALA A 488 34.59 -21.80 17.79
CA ALA A 488 35.94 -21.73 17.21
C ALA A 488 37.08 -21.78 18.25
N SER A 489 36.80 -21.40 19.49
CA SER A 489 37.82 -21.15 20.52
C SER A 489 37.24 -21.26 21.94
N THR A 490 37.10 -22.48 22.45
CA THR A 490 36.92 -22.72 23.90
C THR A 490 38.27 -22.54 24.59
N PRO A 491 38.45 -21.62 25.56
CA PRO A 491 39.74 -21.39 26.17
C PRO A 491 40.30 -22.64 26.87
N ALA A 492 41.62 -22.80 26.76
CA ALA A 492 42.41 -23.74 27.52
C ALA A 492 42.45 -23.38 29.02
N LEU A 493 42.89 -24.32 29.86
CA LEU A 493 42.97 -24.14 31.32
C LEU A 493 43.80 -22.91 31.73
N GLU A 494 44.88 -22.64 31.01
CA GLU A 494 45.79 -21.50 31.27
C GLU A 494 45.18 -20.19 30.79
N GLU A 495 44.52 -20.18 29.63
CA GLU A 495 43.82 -19.00 29.07
C GLU A 495 42.65 -18.60 29.99
N ALA A 496 41.85 -19.57 30.44
CA ALA A 496 40.76 -19.32 31.38
C ALA A 496 41.27 -18.78 32.74
N GLN A 497 42.44 -19.24 33.22
CA GLN A 497 43.06 -18.71 34.44
C GLN A 497 43.58 -17.28 34.23
N ALA A 498 44.10 -16.96 33.04
CA ALA A 498 44.56 -15.63 32.70
C ALA A 498 43.41 -14.63 32.54
N ILE A 499 42.30 -15.01 31.90
CA ILE A 499 41.08 -14.18 31.76
C ILE A 499 40.53 -13.78 33.14
N ASP A 500 40.36 -14.76 34.05
CA ASP A 500 39.93 -14.49 35.42
C ASP A 500 40.93 -13.58 36.15
N GLN A 501 42.23 -13.84 36.00
CA GLN A 501 43.27 -13.01 36.62
C GLN A 501 43.19 -11.55 36.13
N GLU A 502 43.02 -11.31 34.83
CA GLU A 502 42.92 -9.95 34.27
C GLU A 502 41.63 -9.22 34.67
N LEU A 503 40.51 -9.94 34.83
CA LEU A 503 39.29 -9.35 35.39
C LEU A 503 39.52 -8.78 36.81
N PHE A 504 40.34 -9.46 37.62
CA PHE A 504 40.76 -8.96 38.95
C PHE A 504 41.87 -7.88 38.86
N THR A 505 42.90 -8.07 38.05
CA THR A 505 44.13 -7.24 38.08
C THR A 505 44.07 -6.01 37.18
N GLU A 506 43.51 -6.12 35.96
CA GLU A 506 43.40 -5.01 35.01
C GLU A 506 42.05 -4.29 35.16
N TYR A 507 40.94 -5.04 35.08
CA TYR A 507 39.58 -4.48 35.11
C TYR A 507 39.05 -4.17 36.52
N LYS A 508 39.77 -4.56 37.57
CA LYS A 508 39.49 -4.26 38.98
C LYS A 508 38.13 -4.71 39.51
N PHE A 509 37.53 -5.74 38.91
CA PHE A 509 36.37 -6.37 39.53
C PHE A 509 36.76 -7.00 40.88
N SER A 510 35.88 -6.93 41.88
CA SER A 510 36.07 -7.69 43.12
C SER A 510 35.56 -9.13 42.97
N VAL A 511 36.02 -10.02 43.86
CA VAL A 511 35.48 -11.39 43.94
C VAL A 511 33.98 -11.37 44.20
N ASP A 512 33.53 -10.50 45.11
CA ASP A 512 32.13 -10.28 45.43
C ASP A 512 31.30 -9.90 44.19
N GLN A 513 31.82 -9.00 43.34
CA GLN A 513 31.12 -8.55 42.13
C GLN A 513 30.97 -9.65 41.08
N LEU A 514 32.04 -10.39 40.77
CA LEU A 514 31.97 -11.48 39.80
C LEU A 514 31.11 -12.63 40.31
N MET A 515 31.23 -12.97 41.60
CA MET A 515 30.47 -14.03 42.26
C MET A 515 28.97 -13.70 42.35
N GLU A 516 28.60 -12.43 42.58
CA GLU A 516 27.21 -11.98 42.54
C GLU A 516 26.60 -12.17 41.14
N LEU A 517 27.33 -11.73 40.09
CA LEU A 517 26.89 -11.82 38.71
C LEU A 517 26.88 -13.26 38.19
N ALA A 518 27.83 -14.09 38.61
CA ALA A 518 27.93 -15.51 38.28
C ALA A 518 26.78 -16.31 38.91
N GLY A 519 26.57 -16.20 40.23
CA GLY A 519 25.48 -16.92 40.90
C GLY A 519 24.08 -16.44 40.47
N LEU A 520 23.90 -15.14 40.20
CA LEU A 520 22.68 -14.63 39.56
C LEU A 520 22.47 -15.25 38.18
N SER A 521 23.52 -15.31 37.34
CA SER A 521 23.46 -15.98 36.04
C SER A 521 23.09 -17.45 36.20
N CYS A 522 23.65 -18.17 37.17
CA CYS A 522 23.31 -19.58 37.40
C CYS A 522 21.84 -19.78 37.78
N ALA A 523 21.32 -18.98 38.72
CA ALA A 523 19.92 -19.02 39.09
C ALA A 523 18.99 -18.65 37.92
N THR A 524 19.37 -17.69 37.07
CA THR A 524 18.59 -17.30 35.88
C THR A 524 18.62 -18.38 34.79
N ALA A 525 19.75 -19.06 34.58
CA ALA A 525 19.84 -20.19 33.64
C ALA A 525 18.98 -21.37 34.13
N ILE A 526 19.10 -21.74 35.41
CA ILE A 526 18.26 -22.77 36.04
C ILE A 526 16.78 -22.42 35.88
N ALA A 527 16.37 -21.19 36.18
CA ALA A 527 14.97 -20.79 36.07
C ALA A 527 14.42 -20.72 34.64
N LYS A 528 15.28 -20.73 33.61
CA LYS A 528 14.89 -20.90 32.21
C LYS A 528 14.76 -22.37 31.80
N ALA A 529 15.65 -23.24 32.29
CA ALA A 529 15.65 -24.68 31.96
C ALA A 529 14.59 -25.47 32.75
N TYR A 530 14.46 -25.18 34.05
CA TYR A 530 13.60 -25.86 35.02
C TYR A 530 12.70 -24.84 35.74
N PRO A 531 11.71 -24.22 35.06
CA PRO A 531 10.79 -23.27 35.68
C PRO A 531 10.03 -23.92 36.85
N PRO A 532 9.50 -23.18 37.85
CA PRO A 532 8.89 -23.78 39.03
C PRO A 532 7.71 -24.71 38.72
N SER A 533 7.03 -24.50 37.58
CA SER A 533 5.93 -25.31 37.08
C SER A 533 6.34 -26.59 36.34
N SER A 534 7.64 -26.88 36.18
CA SER A 534 8.12 -28.18 35.64
C SER A 534 8.44 -29.21 36.73
N PHE A 535 8.34 -28.84 38.01
CA PHE A 535 8.55 -29.75 39.13
C PHE A 535 7.29 -30.61 39.34
N THR A 536 7.49 -31.90 39.57
CA THR A 536 6.40 -32.88 39.81
C THR A 536 5.88 -32.82 41.26
N THR A 537 6.71 -32.35 42.18
CA THR A 537 6.37 -32.09 43.58
C THR A 537 5.62 -30.77 43.74
N SER A 538 4.85 -30.63 44.82
CA SER A 538 4.08 -29.40 45.12
C SER A 538 4.94 -28.19 45.51
N GLN A 539 6.26 -28.37 45.61
CA GLN A 539 7.23 -27.33 45.93
C GLN A 539 8.49 -27.52 45.06
N PRO A 540 8.97 -26.46 44.39
CA PRO A 540 10.18 -26.50 43.56
C PRO A 540 11.47 -26.59 44.41
N ALA A 541 11.68 -27.75 45.02
CA ALA A 541 12.78 -28.03 45.94
C ALA A 541 14.09 -28.31 45.18
N VAL A 542 15.17 -27.65 45.59
CA VAL A 542 16.50 -27.72 44.93
C VAL A 542 17.60 -27.99 45.96
N LEU A 543 18.43 -29.00 45.74
CA LEU A 543 19.60 -29.27 46.58
C LEU A 543 20.84 -28.59 45.99
N VAL A 544 21.43 -27.63 46.68
CA VAL A 544 22.64 -26.91 46.23
C VAL A 544 23.85 -27.40 47.01
N VAL A 545 24.84 -27.96 46.31
CA VAL A 545 25.99 -28.63 46.93
C VAL A 545 27.26 -27.81 46.71
N CYS A 546 27.70 -27.09 47.74
CA CYS A 546 28.79 -26.12 47.67
C CYS A 546 30.14 -26.71 48.08
N GLY A 547 31.18 -26.49 47.26
CA GLY A 547 32.58 -26.78 47.62
C GLY A 547 33.33 -25.59 48.25
N PRO A 548 34.59 -25.77 48.65
CA PRO A 548 35.35 -24.78 49.44
C PRO A 548 35.97 -23.63 48.61
N GLY A 549 35.77 -23.62 47.29
CA GLY A 549 36.32 -22.63 46.36
C GLY A 549 35.31 -21.59 45.91
N ASN A 550 35.67 -20.79 44.91
CA ASN A 550 34.78 -19.77 44.35
C ASN A 550 33.46 -20.37 43.85
N ASN A 551 33.50 -21.53 43.15
CA ASN A 551 32.29 -22.20 42.64
C ASN A 551 31.25 -22.48 43.73
N GLY A 552 31.67 -22.82 44.96
CA GLY A 552 30.74 -22.98 46.08
C GLY A 552 30.15 -21.66 46.59
N GLY A 553 30.86 -20.54 46.43
CA GLY A 553 30.34 -19.20 46.63
C GLY A 553 29.33 -18.79 45.54
N ASP A 554 29.62 -19.11 44.27
CA ASP A 554 28.68 -18.96 43.15
C ASP A 554 27.41 -19.78 43.41
N GLY A 555 27.56 -20.99 43.98
CA GLY A 555 26.46 -21.83 44.47
C GLY A 555 25.64 -21.18 45.61
N LEU A 556 26.27 -20.52 46.58
CA LEU A 556 25.55 -19.79 47.63
C LEU A 556 24.75 -18.60 47.08
N VAL A 557 25.35 -17.82 46.17
CA VAL A 557 24.66 -16.73 45.48
C VAL A 557 23.51 -17.28 44.61
N CYS A 558 23.73 -18.39 43.91
CA CYS A 558 22.72 -19.09 43.12
C CYS A 558 21.54 -19.52 44.01
N ALA A 559 21.79 -20.18 45.13
CA ALA A 559 20.77 -20.53 46.12
C ALA A 559 19.98 -19.30 46.59
N ARG A 560 20.67 -18.18 46.84
CA ARG A 560 20.02 -16.93 47.28
C ARG A 560 19.07 -16.35 46.22
N HIS A 561 19.47 -16.34 44.95
CA HIS A 561 18.60 -15.87 43.86
C HIS A 561 17.48 -16.87 43.53
N LEU A 562 17.74 -18.18 43.61
CA LEU A 562 16.69 -19.20 43.47
C LEU A 562 15.59 -19.02 44.53
N LYS A 563 15.92 -18.73 45.79
CA LYS A 563 14.93 -18.38 46.82
C LYS A 563 14.06 -17.18 46.40
N MET A 564 14.66 -16.16 45.78
CA MET A 564 13.94 -14.97 45.27
C MET A 564 13.08 -15.27 44.04
N PHE A 565 13.46 -16.26 43.22
CA PHE A 565 12.70 -16.71 42.06
C PHE A 565 11.60 -17.74 42.40
N GLY A 566 11.31 -17.97 43.68
CA GLY A 566 10.23 -18.84 44.16
C GLY A 566 10.61 -20.31 44.35
N TYR A 567 11.89 -20.67 44.24
CA TYR A 567 12.38 -22.02 44.52
C TYR A 567 12.50 -22.24 46.04
N GLN A 568 12.58 -23.51 46.44
CA GLN A 568 12.92 -23.92 47.80
C GLN A 568 14.32 -24.55 47.84
N PRO A 569 15.39 -23.72 47.76
CA PRO A 569 16.75 -24.22 47.83
C PRO A 569 17.09 -24.68 49.25
N THR A 570 17.81 -25.79 49.34
CA THR A 570 18.49 -26.28 50.54
C THR A 570 19.97 -26.40 50.23
N VAL A 571 20.84 -25.90 51.11
CA VAL A 571 22.29 -25.90 50.88
C VAL A 571 22.98 -27.00 51.68
N TYR A 572 23.82 -27.80 51.03
CA TYR A 572 24.86 -28.56 51.73
C TYR A 572 26.23 -27.93 51.48
N TYR A 573 26.91 -27.55 52.56
CA TYR A 573 28.23 -26.91 52.48
C TYR A 573 29.14 -27.43 53.61
N PRO A 574 29.94 -28.49 53.37
CA PRO A 574 30.68 -29.20 54.43
C PRO A 574 32.06 -28.61 54.77
N LYS A 575 32.67 -27.82 53.88
CA LYS A 575 34.02 -27.26 54.06
C LYS A 575 33.98 -25.75 53.80
N ARG A 576 33.77 -24.97 54.86
CA ARG A 576 33.51 -23.52 54.82
C ARG A 576 34.82 -22.75 55.09
N PRO A 577 35.34 -21.94 54.16
CA PRO A 577 36.53 -21.13 54.41
C PRO A 577 36.22 -19.96 55.36
N SER A 578 37.12 -19.71 56.31
CA SER A 578 37.06 -18.56 57.24
C SER A 578 37.52 -17.25 56.58
N LYS A 579 36.98 -16.92 55.40
CA LYS A 579 37.15 -15.61 54.76
C LYS A 579 35.83 -14.83 54.89
N PRO A 580 35.86 -13.53 55.21
CA PRO A 580 34.64 -12.74 55.44
C PRO A 580 33.60 -12.80 54.31
N LEU A 581 34.03 -12.94 53.05
CA LEU A 581 33.15 -13.18 51.89
C LEU A 581 32.22 -14.38 52.09
N PHE A 582 32.76 -15.56 52.39
CA PHE A 582 31.95 -16.78 52.53
C PHE A 582 31.10 -16.75 53.80
N GLU A 583 31.60 -16.15 54.89
CA GLU A 583 30.82 -15.92 56.12
C GLU A 583 29.64 -14.98 55.87
N GLY A 584 29.85 -13.93 55.06
CA GLY A 584 28.80 -13.04 54.55
C GLY A 584 27.75 -13.78 53.73
N LEU A 585 28.16 -14.57 52.72
CA LEU A 585 27.24 -15.35 51.87
C LEU A 585 26.42 -16.38 52.67
N ILE A 586 27.06 -17.11 53.59
CA ILE A 586 26.37 -18.04 54.51
C ILE A 586 25.35 -17.27 55.38
N THR A 587 25.71 -16.08 55.86
CA THR A 587 24.83 -15.23 56.65
C THR A 587 23.65 -14.71 55.84
N GLN A 588 23.87 -14.26 54.59
CA GLN A 588 22.79 -13.85 53.67
C GLN A 588 21.80 -14.99 53.42
N CYS A 589 22.29 -16.20 53.11
CA CYS A 589 21.43 -17.37 52.88
C CYS A 589 20.58 -17.70 54.12
N LYS A 590 21.19 -17.73 55.31
CA LYS A 590 20.48 -17.94 56.58
C LYS A 590 19.46 -16.84 56.90
N LYS A 591 19.74 -15.59 56.50
CA LYS A 591 18.84 -14.44 56.66
C LYS A 591 17.73 -14.36 55.62
N MET A 592 17.70 -15.29 54.67
CA MET A 592 16.62 -15.48 53.69
C MET A 592 15.97 -16.87 53.82
N ASP A 593 16.04 -17.45 55.02
CA ASP A 593 15.43 -18.73 55.39
C ASP A 593 15.76 -19.87 54.41
N ILE A 594 17.03 -19.93 54.00
CA ILE A 594 17.60 -21.05 53.22
C ILE A 594 18.20 -22.06 54.22
N PRO A 595 17.61 -23.26 54.38
CA PRO A 595 18.14 -24.28 55.28
C PRO A 595 19.50 -24.78 54.82
N PHE A 596 20.36 -25.08 55.81
CA PHE A 596 21.63 -25.76 55.58
C PHE A 596 21.55 -27.18 56.15
N LEU A 597 21.79 -28.21 55.33
CA LEU A 597 21.88 -29.58 55.83
C LEU A 597 23.13 -29.76 56.73
N PRO A 598 23.01 -30.47 57.86
CA PRO A 598 24.16 -30.80 58.70
C PRO A 598 25.03 -31.91 58.07
N GLU A 599 24.38 -32.87 57.41
CA GLU A 599 24.97 -34.07 56.82
C GLU A 599 24.43 -34.26 55.39
N PHE A 600 25.16 -35.01 54.55
CA PHE A 600 24.71 -35.29 53.18
C PHE A 600 23.86 -36.57 53.16
N PRO A 601 22.76 -36.63 52.38
CA PRO A 601 22.01 -37.88 52.20
C PRO A 601 22.92 -38.97 51.63
N ALA A 602 23.07 -40.09 52.35
CA ALA A 602 23.96 -41.17 51.93
C ALA A 602 23.41 -41.93 50.71
N GLU A 603 22.09 -42.07 50.62
CA GLU A 603 21.38 -42.80 49.57
C GLU A 603 20.75 -41.83 48.56
N ALA A 604 20.95 -42.11 47.26
CA ALA A 604 20.46 -41.25 46.18
C ALA A 604 18.92 -41.15 46.14
N ALA A 605 18.21 -42.20 46.57
CA ALA A 605 16.75 -42.23 46.60
C ALA A 605 16.13 -41.11 47.45
N PHE A 606 16.76 -40.72 48.57
CA PHE A 606 16.30 -39.59 49.38
C PHE A 606 16.53 -38.24 48.69
N ILE A 607 17.50 -38.14 47.77
CA ILE A 607 17.69 -36.93 46.96
C ILE A 607 16.59 -36.88 45.88
N ASP A 608 16.33 -38.02 45.23
CA ASP A 608 15.31 -38.15 44.19
C ASP A 608 13.86 -37.96 44.70
N GLU A 609 13.59 -38.31 45.96
CA GLU A 609 12.27 -38.11 46.60
C GLU A 609 12.05 -36.65 47.04
N LEU A 610 13.09 -35.98 47.56
CA LEU A 610 12.96 -34.68 48.24
C LEU A 610 13.24 -33.45 47.35
N TYR A 611 13.95 -33.61 46.24
CA TYR A 611 14.39 -32.50 45.38
C TYR A 611 14.08 -32.79 43.90
N GLY A 612 13.64 -31.78 43.15
CA GLY A 612 13.44 -31.92 41.69
C GLY A 612 14.64 -31.51 40.85
N LEU A 613 15.71 -31.02 41.49
CA LEU A 613 16.94 -30.54 40.86
C LEU A 613 18.09 -30.55 41.89
N VAL A 614 19.28 -30.98 41.46
CA VAL A 614 20.54 -30.77 42.20
C VAL A 614 21.38 -29.73 41.48
N VAL A 615 22.02 -28.83 42.22
CA VAL A 615 23.02 -27.88 41.70
C VAL A 615 24.40 -28.32 42.21
N ASP A 616 25.25 -28.77 41.29
CA ASP A 616 26.66 -29.05 41.52
C ASP A 616 27.45 -27.74 41.46
N ALA A 617 27.87 -27.29 42.63
CA ALA A 617 28.72 -26.12 42.85
C ALA A 617 29.99 -26.53 43.64
N ILE A 618 30.48 -27.76 43.40
CA ILE A 618 31.53 -28.37 44.23
C ILE A 618 32.92 -27.93 43.74
N PHE A 619 33.28 -28.25 42.50
CA PHE A 619 34.58 -27.89 41.91
C PHE A 619 34.38 -27.07 40.63
N GLY A 620 35.10 -25.96 40.50
CA GLY A 620 35.17 -25.17 39.26
C GLY A 620 36.50 -25.38 38.55
N PHE A 621 36.67 -24.81 37.36
CA PHE A 621 37.81 -25.06 36.46
C PHE A 621 39.21 -24.80 37.06
N SER A 622 39.30 -24.05 38.15
CA SER A 622 40.54 -23.72 38.85
C SER A 622 40.96 -24.74 39.93
N PHE A 623 40.16 -25.78 40.21
CA PHE A 623 40.53 -26.83 41.17
C PHE A 623 41.69 -27.70 40.66
N LYS A 624 42.59 -28.13 41.56
CA LYS A 624 43.78 -28.92 41.22
C LYS A 624 44.08 -29.96 42.30
N GLY A 625 44.39 -31.19 41.87
CA GLY A 625 44.70 -32.35 42.73
C GLY A 625 43.50 -33.30 42.92
N ALA A 626 43.70 -34.36 43.71
CA ALA A 626 42.64 -35.32 44.07
C ALA A 626 41.60 -34.68 45.02
N VAL A 627 40.33 -35.10 44.90
CA VAL A 627 39.32 -34.75 45.91
C VAL A 627 39.68 -35.40 47.25
N ARG A 628 39.06 -34.91 48.32
CA ARG A 628 39.19 -35.46 49.67
C ARG A 628 37.82 -35.51 50.33
N GLU A 629 37.64 -36.39 51.30
CA GLU A 629 36.38 -36.52 52.01
C GLU A 629 35.91 -35.20 52.68
N PRO A 630 34.61 -34.89 52.64
CA PRO A 630 33.50 -35.77 52.21
C PRO A 630 33.22 -35.79 50.71
N PHE A 631 34.01 -35.12 49.86
CA PHE A 631 33.62 -34.90 48.46
C PHE A 631 33.63 -36.16 47.58
N GLY A 632 34.46 -37.17 47.87
CA GLY A 632 34.41 -38.46 47.15
C GLY A 632 33.11 -39.21 47.43
N SER A 633 32.70 -39.28 48.71
CA SER A 633 31.41 -39.83 49.13
C SER A 633 30.21 -39.07 48.52
N ILE A 634 30.27 -37.74 48.48
CA ILE A 634 29.22 -36.88 47.90
C ILE A 634 29.06 -37.15 46.40
N LEU A 635 30.17 -37.11 45.64
CA LEU A 635 30.16 -37.36 44.19
C LEU A 635 29.67 -38.76 43.88
N SER A 636 30.15 -39.77 44.63
CA SER A 636 29.69 -41.16 44.50
C SER A 636 28.16 -41.30 44.62
N THR A 637 27.50 -40.52 45.48
CA THR A 637 26.04 -40.54 45.60
C THR A 637 25.35 -39.67 44.54
N LEU A 638 25.93 -38.53 44.14
CA LEU A 638 25.42 -37.72 43.03
C LEU A 638 25.52 -38.43 41.66
N GLU A 639 26.45 -39.36 41.48
CA GLU A 639 26.50 -40.24 40.29
C GLU A 639 25.34 -41.24 40.21
N ARG A 640 24.54 -41.38 41.28
CA ARG A 640 23.45 -42.35 41.41
C ARG A 640 22.05 -41.74 41.50
N VAL A 641 21.92 -40.40 41.50
CA VAL A 641 20.60 -39.73 41.48
C VAL A 641 19.99 -39.81 40.09
N THR A 642 18.66 -39.86 40.02
CA THR A 642 17.90 -39.84 38.78
C THR A 642 17.29 -38.46 38.47
N VAL A 643 17.21 -37.57 39.47
CA VAL A 643 16.81 -36.16 39.25
C VAL A 643 17.89 -35.36 38.51
N PRO A 644 17.52 -34.34 37.72
CA PRO A 644 18.47 -33.54 36.96
C PRO A 644 19.56 -32.90 37.84
N ILE A 645 20.79 -32.88 37.33
CA ILE A 645 21.91 -32.12 37.92
C ILE A 645 22.23 -30.94 37.00
N ALA A 646 22.37 -29.74 37.59
CA ALA A 646 22.92 -28.55 36.96
C ALA A 646 24.30 -28.23 37.53
N SER A 647 25.36 -28.44 36.74
CA SER A 647 26.73 -28.09 37.16
C SER A 647 27.05 -26.64 36.80
N ILE A 648 27.55 -25.89 37.79
CA ILE A 648 28.08 -24.55 37.60
C ILE A 648 29.53 -24.63 37.13
N ASP A 649 29.86 -23.85 36.10
CA ASP A 649 31.16 -23.72 35.45
C ASP A 649 31.65 -24.96 34.68
N ILE A 650 31.95 -26.05 35.39
CA ILE A 650 32.31 -27.37 34.86
C ILE A 650 31.71 -28.47 35.76
N PRO A 651 31.54 -29.72 35.28
CA PRO A 651 31.04 -30.81 36.13
C PRO A 651 32.11 -31.38 37.07
N SER A 652 31.74 -31.63 38.32
CA SER A 652 32.60 -32.27 39.33
C SER A 652 32.78 -33.79 39.10
N GLY A 653 33.82 -34.42 39.69
CA GLY A 653 34.15 -35.84 39.45
C GLY A 653 35.48 -36.32 40.04
N GLU A 654 35.82 -37.60 39.89
CA GLU A 654 37.07 -38.24 40.36
C GLU A 654 37.76 -39.05 39.26
N SER A 655 38.92 -38.60 38.77
CA SER A 655 39.69 -39.37 37.78
C SER A 655 40.37 -40.61 38.40
N TRP A 656 39.71 -41.77 38.34
CA TRP A 656 40.26 -43.05 38.79
C TRP A 656 41.25 -43.65 37.80
N LEU A 657 42.49 -43.13 37.80
CA LEU A 657 43.62 -43.75 37.11
C LEU A 657 43.94 -45.12 37.74
N ARG A 658 43.27 -46.16 37.21
CA ARG A 658 43.31 -47.56 37.65
C ARG A 658 44.73 -48.12 37.58
N CYS A 659 45.47 -47.99 38.68
CA CYS A 659 46.73 -48.68 38.92
C CYS A 659 46.59 -50.16 38.56
N GLN A 660 47.35 -50.62 37.57
CA GLN A 660 47.31 -52.02 37.16
C GLN A 660 47.71 -52.90 38.35
N ARG A 661 46.86 -53.90 38.68
CA ARG A 661 47.21 -54.96 39.62
C ARG A 661 48.54 -55.58 39.16
N LYS A 662 49.55 -55.56 40.03
CA LYS A 662 50.75 -56.39 39.82
C LYS A 662 50.32 -57.84 39.64
N VAL A 663 50.55 -58.39 38.46
CA VAL A 663 50.54 -59.84 38.26
C VAL A 663 51.66 -60.43 39.12
N PRO A 664 51.40 -61.40 40.00
CA PRO A 664 52.46 -62.04 40.78
C PRO A 664 53.43 -62.77 39.85
N GLY A 665 54.68 -62.31 39.74
CA GLY A 665 55.70 -63.02 38.96
C GLY A 665 56.95 -62.23 38.54
N GLN A 666 56.83 -60.93 38.24
CA GLN A 666 57.96 -60.18 37.66
C GLN A 666 58.71 -59.31 38.68
N ARG A 667 60.04 -59.48 38.72
CA ARG A 667 60.99 -58.59 39.42
C ARG A 667 61.51 -57.55 38.42
N GLY A 668 61.19 -56.27 38.66
CA GLY A 668 61.70 -55.11 37.92
C GLY A 668 61.90 -53.93 38.87
N PRO A 669 62.81 -52.98 38.57
CA PRO A 669 63.26 -51.99 39.54
C PRO A 669 62.19 -50.94 39.88
N SER A 670 62.23 -50.47 41.13
CA SER A 670 61.33 -49.42 41.61
C SER A 670 61.65 -48.07 40.97
N ARG A 671 60.64 -47.42 40.38
CA ARG A 671 60.59 -45.96 40.27
C ARG A 671 59.23 -45.47 40.76
N SER A 672 59.27 -44.60 41.76
CA SER A 672 58.11 -43.81 42.17
C SER A 672 57.69 -42.93 41.00
N LEU A 673 56.40 -42.95 40.67
CA LEU A 673 55.83 -42.16 39.58
C LEU A 673 54.46 -41.63 40.03
N VAL A 674 54.50 -40.63 40.90
CA VAL A 674 53.32 -39.88 41.33
C VAL A 674 52.89 -38.99 40.17
N SER A 675 52.08 -39.54 39.26
CA SER A 675 51.40 -38.77 38.22
C SER A 675 50.12 -38.16 38.78
N GLY A 676 49.76 -36.96 38.31
CA GLY A 676 48.72 -36.13 38.92
C GLY A 676 47.31 -36.70 38.75
N LEU A 677 46.65 -37.02 39.86
CA LEU A 677 45.20 -37.20 39.92
C LEU A 677 44.52 -35.84 39.80
N VAL A 678 43.51 -35.74 38.94
CA VAL A 678 42.70 -34.54 38.70
C VAL A 678 41.25 -34.83 39.10
N ALA A 679 40.57 -33.79 39.57
CA ALA A 679 39.19 -33.82 40.04
C ALA A 679 38.33 -32.82 39.25
N GLY A 680 37.05 -33.17 39.07
CA GLY A 680 36.24 -32.57 38.01
C GLY A 680 36.59 -33.13 36.63
N TRP A 681 35.84 -32.72 35.61
CA TRP A 681 36.22 -33.00 34.23
C TRP A 681 37.58 -32.34 33.91
N ASP A 682 38.45 -33.07 33.22
CA ASP A 682 39.74 -32.54 32.76
C ASP A 682 39.46 -31.38 31.79
N VAL A 683 39.90 -30.17 32.14
CA VAL A 683 39.56 -28.94 31.38
C VAL A 683 40.01 -29.01 29.91
N GLU A 684 41.05 -29.80 29.60
CA GLU A 684 41.57 -30.00 28.24
C GLU A 684 40.99 -31.23 27.52
N LYS A 685 40.69 -32.30 28.24
CA LYS A 685 40.33 -33.63 27.66
C LYS A 685 38.86 -34.03 27.86
N GLY A 686 38.13 -33.29 28.70
CA GLY A 686 36.78 -33.63 29.13
C GLY A 686 36.72 -34.95 29.89
N LYS A 687 35.96 -35.90 29.32
CA LYS A 687 35.29 -36.98 30.05
C LYS A 687 36.24 -38.11 30.49
N ALA A 688 36.64 -38.05 31.75
CA ALA A 688 37.09 -39.19 32.55
C ALA A 688 36.34 -39.17 33.90
N ASP A 689 35.49 -40.17 34.13
CA ASP A 689 34.94 -40.56 35.44
C ASP A 689 34.46 -39.40 36.34
N GLY A 690 33.54 -38.59 35.82
CA GLY A 690 32.88 -37.51 36.56
C GLY A 690 31.40 -37.39 36.25
N LEU A 691 30.71 -36.51 36.99
CA LEU A 691 29.26 -36.31 36.89
C LEU A 691 28.82 -36.07 35.45
N GLN A 692 27.61 -36.55 35.14
CA GLN A 692 26.96 -36.41 33.85
C GLN A 692 25.73 -35.52 34.01
N PRO A 693 25.91 -34.20 34.19
CA PRO A 693 24.80 -33.30 34.45
C PRO A 693 23.90 -33.16 33.23
N ASP A 694 22.62 -32.93 33.50
CA ASP A 694 21.60 -32.65 32.49
C ASP A 694 21.65 -31.16 32.07
N MET A 695 22.25 -30.31 32.91
CA MET A 695 22.51 -28.91 32.60
C MET A 695 23.95 -28.50 32.94
N LEU A 696 24.61 -27.76 32.04
CA LEU A 696 25.91 -27.13 32.28
C LEU A 696 25.78 -25.62 32.14
N ILE A 697 26.32 -24.86 33.09
CA ILE A 697 26.30 -23.39 33.10
C ILE A 697 27.74 -22.89 33.06
N SER A 698 28.32 -22.80 31.87
CA SER A 698 29.69 -22.30 31.71
C SER A 698 29.76 -20.81 32.02
N LEU A 699 30.61 -20.44 32.99
CA LEU A 699 30.84 -19.05 33.39
C LEU A 699 32.00 -18.43 32.61
N THR A 700 31.90 -17.14 32.31
CA THR A 700 32.89 -16.35 31.53
C THR A 700 32.96 -16.76 30.05
N ALA A 701 33.28 -18.02 29.77
CA ALA A 701 33.33 -18.64 28.45
C ALA A 701 33.16 -20.17 28.59
N PRO A 702 32.71 -20.91 27.55
CA PRO A 702 32.69 -22.36 27.58
C PRO A 702 34.11 -22.94 27.63
N LYS A 703 34.49 -23.55 28.76
CA LYS A 703 35.78 -24.27 28.90
C LYS A 703 35.81 -25.44 27.92
N LYS A 704 37.00 -25.83 27.45
CA LYS A 704 37.18 -26.90 26.44
C LYS A 704 36.58 -28.25 26.83
N ALA A 705 36.56 -28.60 28.12
CA ALA A 705 35.78 -29.72 28.67
C ALA A 705 34.30 -29.75 28.23
N ALA A 706 33.66 -28.59 28.05
CA ALA A 706 32.26 -28.47 27.63
C ALA A 706 32.00 -29.00 26.21
N MET A 707 33.02 -29.18 25.36
CA MET A 707 32.86 -29.90 24.07
C MET A 707 32.38 -31.34 24.25
N HIS A 708 32.55 -31.93 25.43
CA HIS A 708 32.16 -33.30 25.76
C HIS A 708 30.82 -33.37 26.51
N PHE A 709 30.13 -32.23 26.72
CA PHE A 709 28.83 -32.17 27.39
C PHE A 709 27.72 -32.79 26.52
N THR A 710 26.83 -33.56 27.15
CA THR A 710 25.74 -34.29 26.47
C THR A 710 24.39 -34.21 27.19
N GLY A 711 24.23 -33.27 28.14
CA GLY A 711 22.95 -33.02 28.81
C GLY A 711 21.99 -32.19 27.94
N ARG A 712 20.75 -32.01 28.40
CA ARG A 712 19.70 -31.29 27.63
C ARG A 712 19.92 -29.78 27.52
N TYR A 713 20.68 -29.16 28.41
CA TYR A 713 20.77 -27.70 28.53
C TYR A 713 22.20 -27.19 28.73
N HIS A 714 22.81 -26.57 27.72
CA HIS A 714 24.08 -25.85 27.89
C HIS A 714 23.82 -24.35 27.90
N PHE A 715 24.29 -23.64 28.93
CA PHE A 715 24.18 -22.19 29.05
C PHE A 715 25.55 -21.53 29.19
N LEU A 716 25.70 -20.35 28.58
CA LEU A 716 26.73 -19.36 28.89
C LEU A 716 26.15 -18.35 29.88
N GLY A 717 26.82 -18.19 31.02
CA GLY A 717 26.50 -17.20 32.05
C GLY A 717 27.67 -16.26 32.33
N GLY A 718 27.38 -15.13 32.98
CA GLY A 718 28.39 -14.12 33.29
C GLY A 718 28.58 -13.10 32.16
N ARG A 719 27.55 -12.28 31.92
CA ARG A 719 27.60 -11.11 31.02
C ARG A 719 28.41 -9.96 31.62
N PHE A 720 29.68 -10.21 31.92
CA PHE A 720 30.64 -9.23 32.46
C PHE A 720 31.96 -9.14 31.66
N VAL A 721 32.23 -10.08 30.74
CA VAL A 721 33.47 -10.12 29.94
C VAL A 721 33.53 -8.94 28.96
N PRO A 722 34.45 -7.97 29.10
CA PRO A 722 34.51 -6.78 28.25
C PRO A 722 34.93 -7.13 26.81
N ALA A 723 34.47 -6.34 25.83
CA ALA A 723 34.73 -6.61 24.41
C ALA A 723 36.23 -6.73 24.06
N ALA A 724 37.07 -5.85 24.62
CA ALA A 724 38.53 -5.91 24.44
C ALA A 724 39.16 -7.20 25.00
N LEU A 725 38.58 -7.79 26.06
CA LEU A 725 39.02 -9.05 26.62
C LEU A 725 38.58 -10.25 25.75
N GLN A 726 37.38 -10.17 25.17
CA GLN A 726 36.91 -11.14 24.18
C GLN A 726 37.75 -11.14 22.89
N GLU A 727 38.22 -9.96 22.46
CA GLU A 727 39.12 -9.79 21.32
C GLU A 727 40.53 -10.29 21.64
N LYS A 728 41.12 -9.88 22.78
CA LYS A 728 42.46 -10.28 23.25
C LYS A 728 42.65 -11.79 23.35
N TYR A 729 41.63 -12.52 23.83
CA TYR A 729 41.64 -13.98 23.93
C TYR A 729 40.89 -14.68 22.80
N ALA A 730 40.49 -13.95 21.75
CA ALA A 730 39.75 -14.46 20.60
C ALA A 730 38.55 -15.37 20.97
N LEU A 731 37.80 -15.04 22.04
CA LEU A 731 36.79 -15.92 22.64
C LEU A 731 35.54 -16.10 21.77
N ASN A 732 35.32 -15.21 20.78
CA ASN A 732 34.21 -15.28 19.82
C ASN A 732 32.83 -15.50 20.48
N LEU A 733 32.61 -14.94 21.67
CA LEU A 733 31.43 -15.25 22.47
C LEU A 733 30.14 -14.80 21.77
N PRO A 734 29.08 -15.63 21.80
CA PRO A 734 27.79 -15.26 21.24
C PRO A 734 27.15 -14.10 22.02
N ALA A 735 26.54 -13.16 21.30
CA ALA A 735 25.92 -11.98 21.90
C ALA A 735 24.68 -12.35 22.72
N TYR A 736 24.70 -12.03 24.01
CA TYR A 736 23.56 -12.17 24.92
C TYR A 736 22.33 -11.39 24.42
N PRO A 737 21.12 -11.98 24.43
CA PRO A 737 19.93 -11.33 23.90
C PRO A 737 19.45 -10.20 24.82
N GLY A 738 19.16 -9.02 24.24
CA GLY A 738 18.56 -7.89 24.97
C GLY A 738 19.34 -7.52 26.24
N THR A 739 18.70 -7.66 27.40
CA THR A 739 19.27 -7.40 28.74
C THR A 739 19.66 -8.66 29.52
N ASP A 740 19.53 -9.85 28.93
CA ASP A 740 19.73 -11.12 29.65
C ASP A 740 21.18 -11.32 30.10
N CYS A 741 21.37 -11.89 31.30
CA CYS A 741 22.68 -12.29 31.84
C CYS A 741 23.11 -13.71 31.40
N VAL A 742 22.26 -14.44 30.67
CA VAL A 742 22.46 -15.83 30.25
C VAL A 742 21.98 -16.07 28.81
N LEU A 743 22.68 -16.96 28.10
CA LEU A 743 22.31 -17.45 26.78
C LEU A 743 22.34 -18.99 26.78
N GLN A 744 21.35 -19.63 26.15
CA GLN A 744 21.39 -21.07 25.88
C GLN A 744 22.22 -21.34 24.61
N LEU A 745 23.14 -22.29 24.71
CA LEU A 745 24.11 -22.70 23.68
C LEU A 745 23.66 -23.96 22.93
N THR A 746 22.95 -24.86 23.65
CA THR A 746 22.27 -26.06 23.13
C THR A 746 20.96 -26.23 23.87
#